data_AF-D6YU68-F1
#
_entry.id   AF-D6YU68-F1
#
_cell.length_a   1.000
_cell.length_b   1.000
_cell.length_c   1.000
_cell.angle_alpha   90.00
_cell.angle_beta   90.00
_cell.angle_gamma   90.00
#
_symmetry.space_group_name_H-M   'P 1'
#
loop_
_entity.id
_entity.type
_entity.pdbx_description
1 polymer ?
#
loop_
_entity_poly.entity_id
_entity_poly.type
_entity_poly.pdbx_seq_one_letter_code
_entity_poly.pdbx_strand_id
1 'polypeptide(L)'
;MSTAPVNLAQSINQSWVSIEDTFVLDCPVLPEKAPPNSLLLSELSYVGEPEVKSSNEVKKMCIVTKKNQGTIVYFKKCSDAYPPILAQIESAGSASMRLTRGANAARVRPVVDAEGNVVGAASYEILTFVSLSKESLSVGVMVRMGIIDELVARYVRMEDDLHGDQIGIAKDLGIVGLDYDELWYSDITVEIKGARAINNGILAPLPKDLFPVTDKDIDAFPNIRDAQPCHWPTKIPNNLAIWKRFPNRAEFVKLAEDSMAIRQKYYAFLREILIDPEDHLQVMIPSFSRDEEGVAMIRKMQSCIEKRWNQQLLEGLIKNQGFRRFVIRNKTSILEILDHFKAYNCEFAENDATIDLVKVEKRFQYIVKKCMGKDLTMVLYDLGCTLRVDRKQWETYHPSYLKLIDVCEQLESSDHSFPEAFFLFECELCNIALMFRERMDEWNLLIKNITQVVENYRGLVTEKIGTPIHSILIDSSHQQVSFMDKLLDKEKCLAKALMELLENHAKHEEIVDEVQKVFNEYAPIGRSSSLGSVNFFTYTRTRSDDIEQLLKDLKDRPGERAQLISGFFNEGKWNISGYVRSGSANVMLVRRLVEKALDDFKNEITLEQLRKHELVEICFAIEQKMLDIEASAQKIATLFQKMMKKKATDS
;
A
#
# COMPACT_ATOMS: atom_id res chain seq x y z
N MET A 1 59.48 2.33 6.35
CA MET A 1 59.33 0.94 5.88
C MET A 1 57.86 0.60 5.90
N SER A 2 57.32 0.36 4.71
CA SER A 2 55.92 0.07 4.40
C SER A 2 55.51 -1.30 4.97
N THR A 3 54.35 -1.39 5.60
CA THR A 3 53.65 -2.67 5.81
C THR A 3 52.28 -2.56 5.15
N ALA A 4 52.11 -3.36 4.09
CA ALA A 4 50.94 -3.43 3.24
C ALA A 4 49.76 -4.12 3.97
N PRO A 5 48.50 -3.86 3.57
CA PRO A 5 47.35 -4.54 4.14
C PRO A 5 47.20 -5.95 3.54
N VAL A 6 47.01 -6.93 4.42
CA VAL A 6 46.73 -8.32 4.06
C VAL A 6 45.33 -8.42 3.46
N ASN A 7 45.27 -9.02 2.28
CA ASN A 7 44.08 -9.19 1.45
C ASN A 7 43.16 -10.28 2.05
N LEU A 8 42.05 -9.87 2.68
CA LEU A 8 41.09 -10.75 3.36
C LEU A 8 40.17 -11.53 2.39
N ALA A 9 40.39 -11.43 1.07
CA ALA A 9 39.53 -12.00 0.04
C ALA A 9 39.90 -13.45 -0.37
N GLN A 10 40.92 -14.06 0.24
CA GLN A 10 41.39 -15.41 -0.15
C GLN A 10 41.19 -16.53 0.89
N SER A 11 40.63 -16.28 2.08
CA SER A 11 40.38 -17.34 3.08
C SER A 11 38.97 -17.93 3.09
N ILE A 12 38.08 -17.56 2.16
CA ILE A 12 36.70 -18.06 2.12
C ILE A 12 36.54 -19.32 1.23
N ASN A 13 37.57 -19.72 0.47
CA ASN A 13 37.45 -20.81 -0.52
C ASN A 13 38.11 -22.16 -0.15
N GLN A 14 38.42 -22.42 1.13
CA GLN A 14 39.05 -23.69 1.55
C GLN A 14 38.52 -24.27 2.87
N SER A 15 37.20 -24.25 3.09
CA SER A 15 36.58 -25.06 4.17
C SER A 15 35.28 -25.73 3.74
N TRP A 16 35.36 -26.52 2.67
CA TRP A 16 34.36 -27.52 2.30
C TRP A 16 35.05 -28.85 2.00
N VAL A 17 35.81 -29.38 2.97
CA VAL A 17 36.26 -30.78 2.96
C VAL A 17 36.30 -31.29 4.41
N SER A 18 35.61 -32.43 4.62
CA SER A 18 35.57 -33.32 5.79
C SER A 18 34.97 -32.79 7.10
N ILE A 19 33.63 -32.80 7.17
CA ILE A 19 32.90 -33.29 8.36
C ILE A 19 32.17 -34.56 7.91
N GLU A 20 32.96 -35.59 7.60
CA GLU A 20 32.52 -36.98 7.73
C GLU A 20 33.04 -37.42 9.09
N ASP A 21 32.25 -38.17 9.86
CA ASP A 21 32.51 -38.62 11.24
C ASP A 21 32.07 -37.67 12.36
N THR A 22 30.79 -37.33 12.41
CA THR A 22 30.07 -37.30 13.71
C THR A 22 28.55 -37.42 13.52
N PHE A 23 27.98 -38.51 14.07
CA PHE A 23 26.54 -38.87 14.08
C PHE A 23 25.90 -39.15 12.72
N VAL A 24 26.10 -40.36 12.18
CA VAL A 24 25.16 -40.97 11.24
C VAL A 24 23.88 -41.31 12.02
N LEU A 25 22.98 -40.33 12.12
CA LEU A 25 21.58 -40.61 12.39
C LEU A 25 21.01 -41.28 11.14
N ASP A 26 20.38 -42.44 11.29
CA ASP A 26 19.60 -43.15 10.26
C ASP A 26 18.42 -42.28 9.79
N CYS A 27 18.69 -41.18 9.11
CA CYS A 27 17.70 -40.45 8.34
C CYS A 27 17.54 -41.20 7.01
N PRO A 28 16.32 -41.59 6.62
CA PRO A 28 16.11 -42.22 5.33
C PRO A 28 16.60 -41.27 4.23
N VAL A 29 17.43 -41.80 3.32
CA VAL A 29 17.93 -41.05 2.17
C VAL A 29 16.75 -40.76 1.26
N LEU A 30 16.41 -39.47 1.08
CA LEU A 30 15.36 -39.07 0.15
C LEU A 30 15.75 -39.45 -1.28
N PRO A 31 14.80 -39.88 -2.13
CA PRO A 31 15.05 -40.08 -3.55
C PRO A 31 15.53 -38.79 -4.23
N GLU A 32 16.43 -38.90 -5.21
CA GLU A 32 17.11 -37.75 -5.84
C GLU A 32 16.14 -36.70 -6.43
N LYS A 33 14.97 -37.14 -6.89
CA LYS A 33 13.94 -36.29 -7.48
C LYS A 33 13.02 -35.59 -6.45
N ALA A 34 13.00 -36.08 -5.21
CA ALA A 34 12.08 -35.59 -4.18
C ALA A 34 12.42 -34.16 -3.75
N PRO A 35 11.42 -33.36 -3.34
CA PRO A 35 11.67 -32.08 -2.69
C PRO A 35 12.57 -32.27 -1.46
N PRO A 36 13.66 -31.50 -1.30
CA PRO A 36 14.59 -31.66 -0.19
C PRO A 36 13.97 -31.58 1.21
N ASN A 37 12.85 -30.85 1.37
CA ASN A 37 12.19 -30.68 2.67
C ASN A 37 11.00 -31.62 2.90
N SER A 38 10.82 -32.64 2.05
CA SER A 38 9.69 -33.56 2.11
C SER A 38 9.74 -34.54 3.28
N LEU A 39 8.55 -35.08 3.62
CA LEU A 39 8.38 -36.25 4.47
C LEU A 39 8.15 -37.48 3.59
N LEU A 40 8.67 -38.64 3.97
CA LEU A 40 8.31 -39.89 3.32
C LEU A 40 6.95 -40.37 3.86
N LEU A 41 6.08 -40.87 2.98
CA LEU A 41 4.78 -41.40 3.38
C LEU A 41 4.93 -42.56 4.38
N SER A 42 5.99 -43.35 4.27
CA SER A 42 6.33 -44.43 5.20
C SER A 42 6.69 -43.95 6.62
N GLU A 43 6.98 -42.66 6.78
CA GLU A 43 7.23 -42.03 8.08
C GLU A 43 5.94 -41.57 8.77
N LEU A 44 4.79 -41.70 8.10
CA LEU A 44 3.49 -41.29 8.61
C LEU A 44 2.66 -42.52 8.98
N SER A 45 2.13 -42.53 10.21
CA SER A 45 1.17 -43.53 10.67
C SER A 45 -0.20 -42.88 10.87
N TYR A 46 -1.26 -43.57 10.44
CA TYR A 46 -2.63 -43.08 10.59
C TYR A 46 -3.06 -43.09 12.06
N VAL A 47 -3.64 -41.98 12.52
CA VAL A 47 -4.13 -41.79 13.89
C VAL A 47 -5.65 -41.62 13.92
N GLY A 48 -6.26 -41.12 12.84
CA GLY A 48 -7.70 -40.96 12.74
C GLY A 48 -8.11 -39.98 11.64
N GLU A 49 -9.39 -39.64 11.63
CA GLU A 49 -9.93 -38.56 10.79
C GLU A 49 -9.76 -37.19 11.50
N PRO A 50 -9.61 -36.10 10.75
CA PRO A 50 -9.64 -34.76 11.32
C PRO A 50 -11.02 -34.44 11.88
N GLU A 51 -11.08 -33.65 12.95
CA GLU A 51 -12.34 -33.21 13.57
C GLU A 51 -13.14 -32.25 12.67
N VAL A 52 -12.45 -31.56 11.75
CA VAL A 52 -13.04 -30.64 10.78
C VAL A 52 -12.99 -31.27 9.39
N LYS A 53 -14.15 -31.36 8.73
CA LYS A 53 -14.22 -31.84 7.35
C LYS A 53 -13.60 -30.82 6.40
N SER A 54 -12.63 -31.26 5.60
CA SER A 54 -12.11 -30.52 4.45
C SER A 54 -12.85 -30.92 3.18
N SER A 55 -12.84 -30.06 2.15
CA SER A 55 -13.28 -30.43 0.81
C SER A 55 -12.35 -31.47 0.17
N ASN A 56 -11.11 -31.55 0.63
CA ASN A 56 -10.13 -32.56 0.23
C ASN A 56 -10.07 -33.69 1.27
N GLU A 57 -9.62 -34.88 0.85
CA GLU A 57 -9.35 -35.98 1.78
C GLU A 57 -8.14 -35.62 2.66
N VAL A 58 -8.40 -35.31 3.93
CA VAL A 58 -7.39 -35.01 4.93
C VAL A 58 -7.40 -36.09 6.00
N LYS A 59 -6.23 -36.61 6.37
CA LYS A 59 -6.06 -37.63 7.43
C LYS A 59 -5.22 -37.09 8.56
N LYS A 60 -5.60 -37.42 9.80
CA LYS A 60 -4.76 -37.15 10.97
C LYS A 60 -3.72 -38.27 11.08
N MET A 61 -2.45 -37.90 11.01
CA MET A 61 -1.32 -38.81 11.03
C MET A 61 -0.31 -38.41 12.12
N CYS A 62 0.59 -39.32 12.49
CA CYS A 62 1.73 -39.03 13.34
C CYS A 62 3.04 -39.43 12.64
N ILE A 63 4.10 -38.65 12.87
CA ILE A 63 5.44 -38.97 12.40
C ILE A 63 6.01 -40.08 13.29
N VAL A 64 6.49 -41.17 12.68
CA VAL A 64 7.04 -42.33 13.42
C VAL A 64 8.57 -42.37 13.48
N THR A 65 9.27 -41.44 12.82
CA THR A 65 10.74 -41.39 12.82
C THR A 65 11.31 -40.74 14.07
N LYS A 66 12.47 -41.22 14.53
CA LYS A 66 13.09 -40.82 15.81
C LYS A 66 13.23 -39.31 16.00
N LYS A 67 13.52 -38.55 14.93
CA LYS A 67 13.74 -37.09 15.01
C LYS A 67 12.48 -36.33 15.43
N ASN A 68 11.30 -36.79 15.02
CA ASN A 68 10.02 -36.09 15.25
C ASN A 68 8.92 -37.04 15.77
N GLN A 69 9.31 -38.12 16.44
CA GLN A 69 8.40 -39.21 16.79
C GLN A 69 7.23 -38.71 17.62
N GLY A 70 6.01 -39.05 17.22
CA GLY A 70 4.78 -38.65 17.90
C GLY A 70 4.24 -37.27 17.50
N THR A 71 4.93 -36.53 16.63
CA THR A 71 4.43 -35.25 16.11
C THR A 71 3.22 -35.48 15.24
N ILE A 72 2.11 -34.79 15.54
CA ILE A 72 0.87 -34.89 14.78
C ILE A 72 0.92 -33.99 13.53
N VAL A 73 0.46 -34.53 12.41
CA VAL A 73 0.31 -33.82 11.15
C VAL A 73 -1.06 -34.12 10.51
N TYR A 74 -1.53 -33.19 9.70
CA TYR A 74 -2.73 -33.32 8.87
C TYR A 74 -2.30 -33.50 7.42
N PHE A 75 -2.44 -34.72 6.90
CA PHE A 75 -2.02 -35.11 5.56
C PHE A 75 -3.16 -34.91 4.56
N LYS A 76 -2.98 -33.98 3.62
CA LYS A 76 -3.87 -33.69 2.49
C LYS A 76 -3.35 -34.43 1.26
N LYS A 77 -4.06 -35.47 0.83
CA LYS A 77 -3.63 -36.35 -0.28
C LYS A 77 -3.86 -35.68 -1.64
N CYS A 78 -2.95 -35.88 -2.58
CA CYS A 78 -3.12 -35.45 -3.97
C CYS A 78 -4.37 -36.07 -4.62
N SER A 79 -5.04 -35.28 -5.45
CA SER A 79 -6.21 -35.66 -6.26
C SER A 79 -6.27 -34.82 -7.55
N ASP A 80 -7.25 -35.04 -8.42
CA ASP A 80 -7.44 -34.23 -9.63
C ASP A 80 -7.63 -32.73 -9.32
N ALA A 81 -8.29 -32.40 -8.20
CA ALA A 81 -8.50 -31.02 -7.75
C ALA A 81 -7.34 -30.48 -6.90
N TYR A 82 -6.42 -31.34 -6.48
CA TYR A 82 -5.26 -30.99 -5.67
C TYR A 82 -4.01 -31.76 -6.16
N PRO A 83 -3.44 -31.37 -7.31
CA PRO A 83 -2.36 -32.12 -7.95
C PRO A 83 -1.01 -31.98 -7.21
N PRO A 84 -0.02 -32.84 -7.51
CA PRO A 84 1.30 -32.82 -6.89
C PRO A 84 2.00 -31.45 -6.90
N ILE A 85 1.90 -30.70 -7.98
CA ILE A 85 2.50 -29.36 -8.08
C ILE A 85 1.85 -28.37 -7.12
N LEU A 86 0.54 -28.50 -6.85
CA LEU A 86 -0.16 -27.64 -5.91
C LEU A 86 0.22 -27.94 -4.45
N ALA A 87 0.47 -29.21 -4.12
CA ALA A 87 1.01 -29.59 -2.81
C ALA A 87 2.40 -29.00 -2.53
N GLN A 88 3.23 -28.90 -3.58
CA GLN A 88 4.53 -28.21 -3.52
C GLN A 88 4.34 -26.70 -3.33
N ILE A 89 3.40 -26.07 -4.06
CA ILE A 89 3.06 -24.65 -3.92
C ILE A 89 2.53 -24.33 -2.51
N GLU A 90 1.64 -25.16 -1.95
CA GLU A 90 1.12 -24.97 -0.58
C GLU A 90 2.27 -25.01 0.45
N SER A 91 3.20 -25.94 0.27
CA SER A 91 4.39 -26.06 1.12
C SER A 91 5.35 -24.87 0.97
N ALA A 92 5.56 -24.39 -0.26
CA ALA A 92 6.31 -23.16 -0.53
C ALA A 92 5.62 -21.93 0.08
N GLY A 93 4.29 -21.84 -0.02
CA GLY A 93 3.45 -20.85 0.63
C GLY A 93 3.66 -20.79 2.13
N SER A 94 3.64 -21.94 2.79
CA SER A 94 3.96 -22.08 4.21
C SER A 94 5.37 -21.56 4.53
N ALA A 95 6.39 -21.97 3.79
CA ALA A 95 7.77 -21.52 4.02
C ALA A 95 7.89 -20.00 3.90
N SER A 96 7.31 -19.42 2.84
CA SER A 96 7.27 -17.97 2.62
C SER A 96 6.51 -17.22 3.71
N MET A 97 5.38 -17.76 4.20
CA MET A 97 4.60 -17.17 5.30
C MET A 97 5.34 -17.23 6.63
N ARG A 98 6.09 -18.31 6.91
CA ARG A 98 6.88 -18.46 8.14
C ARG A 98 8.08 -17.52 8.18
N LEU A 99 8.59 -17.09 7.03
CA LEU A 99 9.67 -16.10 6.95
C LEU A 99 9.31 -14.76 7.60
N THR A 100 8.07 -14.30 7.44
CA THR A 100 7.57 -13.03 8.05
C THR A 100 6.69 -13.27 9.27
N ARG A 101 6.06 -14.44 9.32
CA ARG A 101 5.13 -14.98 10.34
C ARG A 101 5.78 -15.59 11.58
N GLY A 102 6.94 -16.21 11.43
CA GLY A 102 7.43 -17.21 12.38
C GLY A 102 6.43 -18.34 12.63
N ALA A 103 6.27 -18.75 13.89
CA ALA A 103 5.35 -19.80 14.31
C ALA A 103 3.85 -19.46 14.13
N ASN A 104 3.49 -18.21 13.85
CA ASN A 104 2.11 -17.79 13.55
C ASN A 104 1.60 -18.23 12.17
N ALA A 105 2.39 -18.98 11.41
CA ALA A 105 2.00 -19.60 10.15
C ALA A 105 2.22 -21.11 10.26
N ALA A 106 1.19 -21.92 9.92
CA ALA A 106 1.35 -23.38 9.88
C ALA A 106 2.57 -23.79 9.07
N ARG A 107 3.32 -24.76 9.58
CA ARG A 107 4.38 -25.45 8.86
C ARG A 107 3.77 -26.53 7.99
N VAL A 108 4.02 -26.47 6.69
CA VAL A 108 3.56 -27.46 5.71
C VAL A 108 4.79 -28.02 4.98
N ARG A 109 4.83 -29.34 4.79
CA ARG A 109 5.88 -30.02 4.02
C ARG A 109 5.25 -30.90 2.94
N PRO A 110 5.90 -31.06 1.76
CA PRO A 110 5.48 -32.05 0.78
C PRO A 110 5.61 -33.46 1.39
N VAL A 111 4.76 -34.38 0.96
CA VAL A 111 4.87 -35.81 1.29
C VAL A 111 5.16 -36.58 0.02
N VAL A 112 6.15 -37.45 0.06
CA VAL A 112 6.57 -38.26 -1.09
C VAL A 112 6.40 -39.77 -0.84
N ASP A 113 6.18 -40.53 -1.90
CA ASP A 113 6.25 -42.00 -1.86
C ASP A 113 7.71 -42.52 -1.84
N ALA A 114 7.88 -43.85 -1.87
CA ALA A 114 9.19 -44.48 -1.85
C ALA A 114 10.02 -44.17 -3.10
N GLU A 115 9.36 -43.87 -4.22
CA GLU A 115 9.96 -43.51 -5.49
C GLU A 115 10.31 -42.01 -5.57
N GLY A 116 9.86 -41.21 -4.61
CA GLY A 116 10.10 -39.77 -4.52
C GLY A 116 9.07 -38.90 -5.25
N ASN A 117 7.93 -39.46 -5.66
CA ASN A 117 6.84 -38.67 -6.24
C ASN A 117 6.05 -37.98 -5.13
N VAL A 118 5.64 -36.73 -5.35
CA VAL A 118 4.81 -35.99 -4.39
C VAL A 118 3.38 -36.55 -4.39
N VAL A 119 2.94 -37.09 -3.25
CA VAL A 119 1.63 -37.72 -3.04
C VAL A 119 0.68 -36.89 -2.17
N GLY A 120 1.15 -35.75 -1.65
CA GLY A 120 0.33 -34.78 -0.92
C GLY A 120 1.18 -33.78 -0.13
N ALA A 121 0.55 -33.10 0.83
CA ALA A 121 1.22 -32.20 1.77
C ALA A 121 0.77 -32.51 3.20
N ALA A 122 1.67 -32.31 4.16
CA ALA A 122 1.42 -32.50 5.59
C ALA A 122 1.59 -31.19 6.34
N SER A 123 0.51 -30.72 6.98
CA SER A 123 0.51 -29.54 7.86
C SER A 123 0.70 -29.97 9.31
N TYR A 124 1.65 -29.37 10.01
CA TYR A 124 1.93 -29.69 11.40
C TYR A 124 0.80 -29.19 12.31
N GLU A 125 0.44 -29.99 13.32
CA GLU A 125 -0.61 -29.62 14.25
C GLU A 125 -0.27 -28.34 15.01
N ILE A 126 -1.25 -27.46 15.10
CA ILE A 126 -1.21 -26.26 15.93
C ILE A 126 -2.08 -26.53 17.15
N LEU A 127 -1.42 -26.76 18.28
CA LEU A 127 -2.10 -27.04 19.54
C LEU A 127 -3.06 -25.89 19.89
N THR A 128 -4.24 -26.24 20.37
CA THR A 128 -5.30 -25.28 20.78
C THR A 128 -5.86 -24.40 19.66
N PHE A 129 -5.63 -24.74 18.39
CA PHE A 129 -6.19 -24.00 17.28
C PHE A 129 -7.73 -24.00 17.30
N VAL A 130 -8.32 -22.81 17.28
CA VAL A 130 -9.76 -22.60 17.13
C VAL A 130 -10.00 -21.67 15.95
N SER A 131 -10.74 -22.16 14.96
CA SER A 131 -11.07 -21.40 13.75
C SER A 131 -11.95 -20.18 14.04
N LEU A 132 -11.71 -19.08 13.31
CA LEU A 132 -12.54 -17.88 13.32
C LEU A 132 -13.92 -18.06 12.64
N SER A 133 -14.21 -19.21 12.03
CA SER A 133 -15.58 -19.55 11.61
C SER A 133 -16.48 -19.88 12.83
N LYS A 134 -15.87 -20.25 13.95
CA LYS A 134 -16.55 -20.63 15.20
C LYS A 134 -16.47 -19.55 16.28
N GLU A 135 -15.57 -18.57 16.12
CA GLU A 135 -15.28 -17.55 17.12
C GLU A 135 -15.53 -16.14 16.57
N SER A 136 -16.16 -15.30 17.39
CA SER A 136 -16.38 -13.88 17.08
C SER A 136 -15.52 -13.01 17.97
N LEU A 137 -14.48 -12.43 17.39
CA LEU A 137 -13.57 -11.53 18.10
C LEU A 137 -13.95 -10.07 17.90
N SER A 138 -13.79 -9.26 18.96
CA SER A 138 -13.86 -7.80 18.87
C SER A 138 -12.58 -7.22 18.28
N VAL A 139 -12.66 -6.01 17.70
CA VAL A 139 -11.51 -5.26 17.17
C VAL A 139 -10.30 -5.29 18.10
N GLY A 140 -10.49 -4.92 19.37
CA GLY A 140 -9.39 -4.85 20.33
C GLY A 140 -8.72 -6.20 20.62
N VAL A 141 -9.47 -7.31 20.58
CA VAL A 141 -8.90 -8.66 20.72
C VAL A 141 -8.12 -9.03 19.47
N MET A 142 -8.68 -8.80 18.28
CA MET A 142 -8.04 -9.12 17.00
C MET A 142 -6.70 -8.37 16.83
N VAL A 143 -6.67 -7.08 17.17
CA VAL A 143 -5.45 -6.25 17.13
C VAL A 143 -4.39 -6.78 18.08
N ARG A 144 -4.76 -7.12 19.32
CA ARG A 144 -3.81 -7.70 20.30
C ARG A 144 -3.25 -9.05 19.87
N MET A 145 -4.05 -9.86 19.17
CA MET A 145 -3.64 -11.18 18.70
C MET A 145 -2.91 -11.15 17.35
N GLY A 146 -2.73 -9.97 16.73
CA GLY A 146 -1.97 -9.83 15.49
C GLY A 146 -2.74 -10.16 14.21
N ILE A 147 -4.05 -9.87 14.14
CA ILE A 147 -4.84 -10.14 12.91
C ILE A 147 -4.29 -9.40 11.69
N ILE A 148 -3.81 -8.17 11.88
CA ILE A 148 -3.39 -7.31 10.76
C ILE A 148 -2.18 -7.90 10.05
N ASP A 149 -1.26 -8.48 10.81
CA ASP A 149 -0.10 -9.19 10.26
C ASP A 149 -0.51 -10.36 9.36
N GLU A 150 -1.61 -11.06 9.67
CA GLU A 150 -2.13 -12.15 8.80
C GLU A 150 -2.78 -11.61 7.55
N LEU A 151 -3.63 -10.60 7.68
CA LEU A 151 -4.30 -10.04 6.53
C LEU A 151 -3.29 -9.42 5.56
N VAL A 152 -2.27 -8.71 6.05
CA VAL A 152 -1.23 -8.14 5.19
C VAL A 152 -0.45 -9.25 4.49
N ALA A 153 0.02 -10.28 5.22
CA ALA A 153 0.77 -11.38 4.63
C ALA A 153 0.01 -12.12 3.51
N ARG A 154 -1.31 -12.32 3.71
CA ARG A 154 -2.22 -12.92 2.71
C ARG A 154 -2.51 -12.01 1.52
N TYR A 155 -2.77 -10.73 1.76
CA TYR A 155 -3.01 -9.74 0.69
C TYR A 155 -1.79 -9.61 -0.24
N VAL A 156 -0.61 -9.53 0.37
CA VAL A 156 0.65 -9.34 -0.32
C VAL A 156 0.96 -10.57 -1.19
N ARG A 157 0.64 -11.78 -0.72
CA ARG A 157 0.70 -13.04 -1.50
C ARG A 157 -0.54 -13.35 -2.36
N MET A 158 -1.49 -12.42 -2.52
CA MET A 158 -2.65 -12.58 -3.42
C MET A 158 -3.51 -13.83 -3.12
N GLU A 159 -3.81 -14.06 -1.83
CA GLU A 159 -4.71 -15.12 -1.35
C GLU A 159 -6.16 -14.91 -1.79
N ASP A 160 -6.71 -15.84 -2.57
CA ASP A 160 -8.08 -15.77 -3.11
C ASP A 160 -9.16 -16.38 -2.19
N ASP A 161 -8.83 -17.37 -1.36
CA ASP A 161 -9.82 -18.15 -0.60
C ASP A 161 -9.82 -17.85 0.91
N LEU A 162 -9.34 -16.68 1.35
CA LEU A 162 -9.23 -16.37 2.79
C LEU A 162 -10.59 -16.36 3.50
N HIS A 163 -10.90 -17.44 4.24
CA HIS A 163 -12.12 -17.61 5.02
C HIS A 163 -11.87 -18.04 6.48
N GLY A 164 -12.93 -18.03 7.30
CA GLY A 164 -12.84 -18.26 8.75
C GLY A 164 -12.24 -19.60 9.17
N ASP A 165 -12.32 -20.64 8.34
CA ASP A 165 -11.67 -21.94 8.60
C ASP A 165 -10.15 -21.96 8.34
N GLN A 166 -9.62 -20.97 7.59
CA GLN A 166 -8.20 -20.87 7.27
C GLN A 166 -7.42 -19.94 8.22
N ILE A 167 -8.12 -19.17 9.04
CA ILE A 167 -7.52 -18.36 10.10
C ILE A 167 -8.14 -18.74 11.45
N GLY A 168 -7.32 -18.87 12.47
CA GLY A 168 -7.79 -19.16 13.82
C GLY A 168 -6.94 -18.50 14.90
N ILE A 169 -7.24 -18.88 16.13
CA ILE A 169 -6.50 -18.49 17.34
C ILE A 169 -5.86 -19.74 17.90
N ALA A 170 -4.60 -19.65 18.30
CA ALA A 170 -3.96 -20.62 19.18
C ALA A 170 -3.53 -19.91 20.47
N LYS A 171 -3.71 -20.55 21.62
CA LYS A 171 -3.53 -19.93 22.95
C LYS A 171 -2.16 -19.27 23.13
N ASP A 172 -1.11 -19.92 22.63
CA ASP A 172 0.28 -19.50 22.84
C ASP A 172 0.86 -18.71 21.65
N LEU A 173 0.15 -18.69 20.52
CA LEU A 173 0.62 -18.03 19.30
C LEU A 173 -0.19 -16.77 18.96
N GLY A 174 -1.46 -16.67 19.37
CA GLY A 174 -2.36 -15.63 18.88
C GLY A 174 -3.01 -16.02 17.55
N ILE A 175 -3.10 -15.09 16.59
CA ILE A 175 -3.67 -15.39 15.27
C ILE A 175 -2.73 -16.29 14.47
N VAL A 176 -3.29 -17.35 13.88
CA VAL A 176 -2.57 -18.29 13.03
C VAL A 176 -3.32 -18.55 11.72
N GLY A 177 -2.58 -18.56 10.61
CA GLY A 177 -3.02 -18.97 9.29
C GLY A 177 -2.72 -20.43 8.97
N LEU A 178 -3.60 -21.06 8.20
CA LEU A 178 -3.52 -22.41 7.64
C LEU A 178 -3.93 -22.37 6.16
N ASP A 179 -3.67 -23.45 5.41
CA ASP A 179 -4.10 -23.67 4.00
C ASP A 179 -3.58 -22.57 3.05
N TYR A 180 -2.57 -22.90 2.26
CA TYR A 180 -1.83 -21.94 1.42
C TYR A 180 -1.89 -22.27 -0.07
N ASP A 181 -2.84 -23.12 -0.47
CA ASP A 181 -2.96 -23.64 -1.83
C ASP A 181 -3.69 -22.69 -2.80
N GLU A 182 -4.05 -21.49 -2.34
CA GLU A 182 -4.66 -20.39 -3.11
C GLU A 182 -3.84 -19.10 -2.98
N LEU A 183 -2.62 -19.20 -2.45
CA LEU A 183 -1.63 -18.13 -2.57
C LEU A 183 -1.22 -17.95 -4.03
N TRP A 184 -0.83 -16.72 -4.36
CA TRP A 184 -0.42 -16.26 -5.68
C TRP A 184 -1.46 -16.55 -6.77
N TYR A 185 -2.74 -16.45 -6.42
CA TYR A 185 -3.84 -16.87 -7.30
C TYR A 185 -3.80 -16.20 -8.66
N SER A 186 -3.59 -14.87 -8.73
CA SER A 186 -3.62 -14.13 -10.00
C SER A 186 -2.68 -14.64 -11.09
N ASP A 187 -1.52 -15.18 -10.70
CA ASP A 187 -0.45 -15.53 -11.65
C ASP A 187 -0.12 -17.03 -11.64
N ILE A 188 -0.35 -17.74 -10.54
CA ILE A 188 0.15 -19.11 -10.34
C ILE A 188 -1.00 -20.10 -10.18
N THR A 189 -1.70 -20.07 -9.05
CA THR A 189 -2.65 -21.14 -8.71
C THR A 189 -3.93 -21.11 -9.54
N VAL A 190 -4.27 -19.97 -10.16
CA VAL A 190 -5.36 -19.89 -11.14
C VAL A 190 -5.14 -20.76 -12.37
N GLU A 191 -3.90 -20.96 -12.84
CA GLU A 191 -3.65 -21.82 -14.00
C GLU A 191 -3.85 -23.29 -13.69
N ILE A 192 -3.70 -23.66 -12.41
CA ILE A 192 -3.86 -25.02 -11.92
C ILE A 192 -5.32 -25.29 -11.58
N LYS A 193 -5.97 -24.38 -10.86
CA LYS A 193 -7.34 -24.55 -10.35
C LYS A 193 -8.43 -24.01 -11.28
N GLY A 194 -8.06 -23.19 -12.27
CA GLY A 194 -8.97 -22.52 -13.17
C GLY A 194 -9.77 -21.40 -12.50
N ALA A 195 -10.64 -20.77 -13.30
CA ALA A 195 -11.53 -19.72 -12.83
C ALA A 195 -12.60 -20.25 -11.86
N ARG A 196 -12.97 -19.45 -10.86
CA ARG A 196 -14.08 -19.78 -9.97
C ARG A 196 -15.42 -19.58 -10.66
N ALA A 197 -16.35 -20.51 -10.42
CA ALA A 197 -17.75 -20.29 -10.75
C ALA A 197 -18.37 -19.28 -9.78
N ILE A 198 -18.82 -18.15 -10.31
CA ILE A 198 -19.69 -17.17 -9.65
C ILE A 198 -21.15 -17.55 -9.94
N ASN A 199 -22.06 -17.14 -9.04
CA ASN A 199 -23.53 -17.23 -9.14
C ASN A 199 -24.09 -17.83 -10.45
N ASN A 200 -24.77 -18.97 -10.34
CA ASN A 200 -25.42 -19.69 -11.45
C ASN A 200 -24.47 -20.35 -12.47
N GLY A 201 -23.25 -20.72 -12.04
CA GLY A 201 -22.31 -21.47 -12.90
C GLY A 201 -21.59 -20.62 -13.94
N ILE A 202 -21.69 -19.28 -13.83
CA ILE A 202 -20.95 -18.36 -14.68
C ILE A 202 -19.53 -18.28 -14.14
N LEU A 203 -18.54 -18.74 -14.91
CA LEU A 203 -17.14 -18.53 -14.53
C LEU A 203 -16.88 -17.04 -14.42
N ALA A 204 -16.32 -16.61 -13.28
CA ALA A 204 -15.77 -15.27 -13.16
C ALA A 204 -14.81 -15.05 -14.33
N PRO A 205 -14.93 -13.99 -15.14
CA PRO A 205 -13.82 -13.61 -15.99
C PRO A 205 -12.63 -13.39 -15.07
N LEU A 206 -11.56 -14.16 -15.26
CA LEU A 206 -10.31 -13.98 -14.52
C LEU A 206 -9.82 -12.56 -14.81
N PRO A 207 -9.87 -11.63 -13.86
CA PRO A 207 -9.28 -10.33 -14.10
C PRO A 207 -7.78 -10.57 -14.23
N LYS A 208 -7.17 -9.96 -15.26
CA LYS A 208 -5.71 -9.96 -15.43
C LYS A 208 -4.98 -9.43 -14.17
N ASP A 209 -5.69 -8.65 -13.35
CA ASP A 209 -5.22 -8.08 -12.08
C ASP A 209 -6.28 -8.29 -11.00
N LEU A 210 -6.40 -9.48 -10.39
CA LEU A 210 -7.35 -9.72 -9.29
C LEU A 210 -6.97 -8.97 -8.01
N PHE A 211 -5.68 -8.70 -7.83
CA PHE A 211 -5.13 -7.99 -6.68
C PHE A 211 -4.27 -6.79 -7.11
N PRO A 212 -4.80 -5.72 -7.71
CA PRO A 212 -4.02 -4.50 -7.89
C PRO A 212 -3.55 -3.96 -6.52
N VAL A 213 -2.35 -3.40 -6.47
CA VAL A 213 -1.90 -2.59 -5.32
C VAL A 213 -2.33 -1.15 -5.58
N THR A 214 -3.27 -0.64 -4.79
CA THR A 214 -3.76 0.74 -4.93
C THR A 214 -3.70 1.49 -3.61
N ASP A 215 -3.54 2.81 -3.67
CA ASP A 215 -3.58 3.66 -2.47
C ASP A 215 -4.90 3.53 -1.72
N LYS A 216 -6.02 3.34 -2.45
CA LYS A 216 -7.34 3.14 -1.84
C LYS A 216 -7.38 1.89 -0.97
N ASP A 217 -6.81 0.79 -1.46
CA ASP A 217 -6.76 -0.47 -0.72
C ASP A 217 -5.80 -0.39 0.46
N ILE A 218 -4.63 0.24 0.28
CA ILE A 218 -3.65 0.45 1.36
C ILE A 218 -4.24 1.33 2.46
N ASP A 219 -4.91 2.44 2.11
CA ASP A 219 -5.47 3.38 3.08
C ASP A 219 -6.66 2.78 3.84
N ALA A 220 -7.58 2.13 3.12
CA ALA A 220 -8.79 1.56 3.70
C ALA A 220 -8.60 0.16 4.30
N PHE A 221 -7.40 -0.44 4.21
CA PHE A 221 -7.13 -1.80 4.66
C PHE A 221 -7.61 -2.06 6.11
N PRO A 222 -8.28 -3.19 6.39
CA PRO A 222 -8.52 -4.34 5.51
C PRO A 222 -9.77 -4.25 4.61
N ASN A 223 -10.41 -3.08 4.52
CA ASN A 223 -11.57 -2.85 3.65
C ASN A 223 -11.16 -2.64 2.18
N ILE A 224 -10.52 -3.64 1.58
CA ILE A 224 -10.06 -3.59 0.18
C ILE A 224 -11.25 -3.40 -0.77
N ARG A 225 -11.06 -2.53 -1.76
CA ARG A 225 -12.05 -2.09 -2.74
C ARG A 225 -11.66 -2.49 -4.15
N ASP A 226 -10.39 -2.35 -4.50
CA ASP A 226 -9.92 -2.58 -5.87
C ASP A 226 -9.51 -4.04 -6.07
N ALA A 227 -8.79 -4.63 -5.11
CA ALA A 227 -8.55 -6.07 -5.07
C ALA A 227 -9.84 -6.86 -4.81
N GLN A 228 -10.07 -7.94 -5.56
CA GLN A 228 -11.33 -8.70 -5.57
C GLN A 228 -11.15 -10.21 -5.29
N PRO A 229 -10.49 -10.60 -4.17
CA PRO A 229 -10.46 -12.02 -3.78
C PRO A 229 -11.86 -12.61 -3.67
N CYS A 230 -11.98 -13.91 -3.94
CA CYS A 230 -13.21 -14.67 -3.79
C CYS A 230 -13.73 -14.63 -2.35
N HIS A 231 -12.84 -14.82 -1.38
CA HIS A 231 -13.13 -14.70 0.05
C HIS A 231 -12.17 -13.73 0.73
N TRP A 232 -12.73 -12.83 1.53
CA TRP A 232 -11.97 -11.87 2.33
C TRP A 232 -12.77 -11.43 3.55
N PRO A 233 -12.16 -11.17 4.72
CA PRO A 233 -12.90 -10.90 5.95
C PRO A 233 -13.88 -9.73 5.92
N THR A 234 -13.60 -8.71 5.12
CA THR A 234 -14.44 -7.51 4.98
C THR A 234 -15.40 -7.60 3.79
N LYS A 235 -15.42 -8.71 3.05
CA LYS A 235 -16.26 -8.90 1.85
C LYS A 235 -17.32 -9.96 2.05
N ILE A 236 -18.37 -9.86 1.25
CA ILE A 236 -19.30 -10.96 1.03
C ILE A 236 -18.67 -11.81 -0.08
N PRO A 237 -18.58 -13.15 0.08
CA PRO A 237 -18.05 -14.00 -0.98
C PRO A 237 -18.74 -13.73 -2.31
N ASN A 238 -17.96 -13.63 -3.38
CA ASN A 238 -18.48 -13.35 -4.72
C ASN A 238 -18.97 -14.62 -5.45
N ASN A 239 -18.90 -15.79 -4.81
CA ASN A 239 -19.32 -17.08 -5.34
C ASN A 239 -20.56 -17.62 -4.58
N LEU A 240 -20.95 -18.86 -4.88
CA LEU A 240 -22.06 -19.53 -4.19
C LEU A 240 -21.74 -19.92 -2.75
N ALA A 241 -20.47 -19.89 -2.32
CA ALA A 241 -20.01 -20.30 -1.00
C ALA A 241 -20.22 -19.24 0.08
N ILE A 242 -21.41 -18.62 0.12
CA ILE A 242 -21.77 -17.57 1.09
C ILE A 242 -21.62 -18.03 2.55
N TRP A 243 -21.72 -19.34 2.81
CA TRP A 243 -21.51 -19.94 4.13
C TRP A 243 -20.06 -19.82 4.64
N LYS A 244 -19.07 -19.61 3.74
CA LYS A 244 -17.67 -19.35 4.09
C LYS A 244 -17.42 -17.90 4.55
N ARG A 245 -18.43 -17.02 4.57
CA ARG A 245 -18.28 -15.64 5.05
C ARG A 245 -17.86 -15.59 6.51
N PHE A 246 -17.07 -14.59 6.90
CA PHE A 246 -16.72 -14.38 8.31
C PHE A 246 -17.95 -13.99 9.13
N PRO A 247 -18.25 -14.70 10.24
CA PRO A 247 -19.39 -14.39 11.10
C PRO A 247 -19.34 -12.96 11.67
N ASN A 248 -18.14 -12.48 12.00
CA ASN A 248 -17.88 -11.17 12.61
C ASN A 248 -17.35 -10.13 11.61
N ARG A 249 -17.76 -10.21 10.32
CA ARG A 249 -17.36 -9.26 9.26
C ARG A 249 -17.41 -7.78 9.70
N ALA A 250 -18.43 -7.38 10.47
CA ALA A 250 -18.57 -6.00 10.94
C ALA A 250 -17.40 -5.55 11.83
N GLU A 251 -16.82 -6.45 12.62
CA GLU A 251 -15.63 -6.15 13.43
C GLU A 251 -14.38 -6.02 12.57
N PHE A 252 -14.23 -6.85 11.52
CA PHE A 252 -13.14 -6.69 10.56
C PHE A 252 -13.19 -5.33 9.85
N VAL A 253 -14.38 -4.83 9.52
CA VAL A 253 -14.54 -3.52 8.86
C VAL A 253 -14.03 -2.38 9.75
N LYS A 254 -14.28 -2.46 11.05
CA LYS A 254 -13.85 -1.45 12.04
C LYS A 254 -12.33 -1.39 12.24
N LEU A 255 -11.57 -2.41 11.83
CA LEU A 255 -10.10 -2.39 11.92
C LEU A 255 -9.48 -1.21 11.14
N ALA A 256 -10.13 -0.73 10.07
CA ALA A 256 -9.65 0.40 9.29
C ALA A 256 -9.68 1.74 10.06
N GLU A 257 -10.43 1.80 11.16
CA GLU A 257 -10.60 3.01 11.99
C GLU A 257 -9.80 2.94 13.31
N ASP A 258 -9.29 1.75 13.67
CA ASP A 258 -8.52 1.56 14.90
C ASP A 258 -7.07 2.03 14.74
N SER A 259 -6.63 2.96 15.60
CA SER A 259 -5.30 3.56 15.51
C SER A 259 -4.15 2.56 15.64
N MET A 260 -4.33 1.49 16.43
CA MET A 260 -3.31 0.47 16.63
C MET A 260 -3.28 -0.47 15.42
N ALA A 261 -4.44 -0.84 14.88
CA ALA A 261 -4.55 -1.59 13.63
C ALA A 261 -3.89 -0.84 12.46
N ILE A 262 -4.09 0.48 12.33
CA ILE A 262 -3.45 1.31 11.31
C ILE A 262 -1.92 1.30 11.48
N ARG A 263 -1.42 1.37 12.72
CA ARG A 263 0.03 1.26 12.99
C ARG A 263 0.55 -0.13 12.60
N GLN A 264 -0.12 -1.20 13.04
CA GLN A 264 0.24 -2.58 12.70
C GLN A 264 0.22 -2.83 11.19
N LYS A 265 -0.73 -2.23 10.46
CA LYS A 265 -0.84 -2.35 9.00
C LYS A 265 0.44 -1.91 8.31
N TYR A 266 0.88 -0.69 8.57
CA TYR A 266 2.10 -0.16 7.94
C TYR A 266 3.37 -0.85 8.45
N TYR A 267 3.38 -1.29 9.72
CA TYR A 267 4.46 -2.12 10.25
C TYR A 267 4.57 -3.46 9.50
N ALA A 268 3.45 -4.18 9.32
CA ALA A 268 3.40 -5.44 8.61
C ALA A 268 3.78 -5.26 7.13
N PHE A 269 3.27 -4.22 6.46
CA PHE A 269 3.67 -3.91 5.09
C PHE A 269 5.17 -3.63 4.98
N LEU A 270 5.73 -2.83 5.90
CA LEU A 270 7.17 -2.56 5.95
C LEU A 270 7.96 -3.86 6.12
N ARG A 271 7.54 -4.75 7.02
CA ARG A 271 8.19 -6.05 7.24
C ARG A 271 8.18 -6.91 5.97
N GLU A 272 7.06 -7.00 5.26
CA GLU A 272 6.97 -7.79 4.02
C GLU A 272 7.90 -7.25 2.92
N ILE A 273 8.00 -5.93 2.73
CA ILE A 273 8.84 -5.35 1.66
C ILE A 273 10.34 -5.27 2.01
N LEU A 274 10.69 -5.46 3.28
CA LEU A 274 12.09 -5.44 3.75
C LEU A 274 12.83 -6.74 3.46
N ILE A 275 12.11 -7.83 3.24
CA ILE A 275 12.68 -9.10 2.79
C ILE A 275 12.88 -9.02 1.28
N ASP A 276 14.04 -9.46 0.82
CA ASP A 276 14.28 -9.55 -0.61
C ASP A 276 13.45 -10.68 -1.22
N PRO A 277 12.85 -10.50 -2.42
CA PRO A 277 12.27 -11.61 -3.18
C PRO A 277 13.19 -12.84 -3.28
N GLU A 278 14.50 -12.65 -3.35
CA GLU A 278 15.48 -13.75 -3.35
C GLU A 278 15.41 -14.58 -2.06
N ASP A 279 15.28 -13.96 -0.89
CA ASP A 279 15.21 -14.66 0.39
C ASP A 279 13.92 -15.49 0.49
N HIS A 280 12.79 -14.95 -0.02
CA HIS A 280 11.55 -15.74 -0.15
C HIS A 280 11.74 -16.95 -1.06
N LEU A 281 12.43 -16.79 -2.19
CA LEU A 281 12.68 -17.90 -3.11
C LEU A 281 13.57 -18.97 -2.47
N GLN A 282 14.61 -18.58 -1.75
CA GLN A 282 15.52 -19.51 -1.08
C GLN A 282 14.80 -20.45 -0.11
N VAL A 283 13.83 -19.96 0.67
CA VAL A 283 13.04 -20.82 1.58
C VAL A 283 11.98 -21.66 0.87
N MET A 284 11.55 -21.25 -0.32
CA MET A 284 10.52 -21.96 -1.10
C MET A 284 11.09 -23.09 -1.96
N ILE A 285 12.26 -22.89 -2.57
CA ILE A 285 12.92 -23.86 -3.48
C ILE A 285 12.96 -25.29 -2.90
N PRO A 286 13.29 -25.52 -1.61
CA PRO A 286 13.30 -26.86 -1.03
C PRO A 286 11.95 -27.60 -1.05
N SER A 287 10.84 -26.90 -1.31
CA SER A 287 9.49 -27.48 -1.41
C SER A 287 9.16 -28.04 -2.78
N PHE A 288 10.03 -27.82 -3.78
CA PHE A 288 9.83 -28.27 -5.15
C PHE A 288 10.69 -29.48 -5.49
N SER A 289 10.13 -30.35 -6.32
CA SER A 289 10.86 -31.43 -6.99
C SER A 289 11.93 -30.86 -7.92
N ARG A 290 12.97 -31.64 -8.18
CA ARG A 290 14.08 -31.24 -9.07
C ARG A 290 13.86 -31.59 -10.54
N ASP A 291 12.64 -31.97 -10.90
CA ASP A 291 12.23 -32.24 -12.27
C ASP A 291 11.93 -30.95 -13.06
N GLU A 292 11.62 -31.11 -14.35
CA GLU A 292 11.36 -29.98 -15.25
C GLU A 292 10.15 -29.15 -14.79
N GLU A 293 9.10 -29.79 -14.27
CA GLU A 293 7.88 -29.12 -13.79
C GLU A 293 8.18 -28.26 -12.54
N GLY A 294 8.86 -28.81 -11.55
CA GLY A 294 9.26 -28.09 -10.34
C GLY A 294 10.17 -26.89 -10.65
N VAL A 295 11.16 -27.08 -11.52
CA VAL A 295 12.07 -25.99 -11.94
C VAL A 295 11.33 -24.91 -12.71
N ALA A 296 10.40 -25.27 -13.59
CA ALA A 296 9.57 -24.31 -14.31
C ALA A 296 8.70 -23.49 -13.34
N MET A 297 8.11 -24.14 -12.34
CA MET A 297 7.29 -23.47 -11.32
C MET A 297 8.11 -22.50 -10.47
N ILE A 298 9.31 -22.87 -10.03
CA ILE A 298 10.22 -21.97 -9.29
C ILE A 298 10.48 -20.70 -10.10
N ARG A 299 10.84 -20.82 -11.39
CA ARG A 299 11.10 -19.66 -12.26
C ARG A 299 9.86 -18.76 -12.39
N LYS A 300 8.69 -19.38 -12.49
CA LYS A 300 7.42 -18.65 -12.58
C LYS A 300 7.12 -17.89 -11.28
N MET A 301 7.30 -18.53 -10.12
CA MET A 301 7.13 -17.91 -8.81
C MET A 301 8.13 -16.78 -8.60
N GLN A 302 9.38 -16.94 -9.03
CA GLN A 302 10.38 -15.88 -8.99
C GLN A 302 9.90 -14.64 -9.72
N SER A 303 9.48 -14.78 -10.98
CA SER A 303 8.97 -13.66 -11.77
C SER A 303 7.72 -13.02 -11.14
N CYS A 304 6.80 -13.83 -10.63
CA CYS A 304 5.59 -13.35 -9.94
C CYS A 304 5.93 -12.53 -8.68
N ILE A 305 6.81 -13.04 -7.81
CA ILE A 305 7.18 -12.38 -6.56
C ILE A 305 8.00 -11.12 -6.82
N GLU A 306 8.96 -11.15 -7.73
CA GLU A 306 9.75 -9.96 -8.09
C GLU A 306 8.85 -8.84 -8.61
N LYS A 307 7.94 -9.15 -9.54
CA LYS A 307 6.95 -8.20 -10.06
C LYS A 307 6.06 -7.68 -8.92
N ARG A 308 5.53 -8.56 -8.09
CA ARG A 308 4.59 -8.18 -7.02
C ARG A 308 5.25 -7.34 -5.92
N TRP A 309 6.40 -7.74 -5.40
CA TRP A 309 7.05 -7.06 -4.27
C TRP A 309 7.77 -5.79 -4.71
N ASN A 310 8.66 -5.90 -5.71
CA ASN A 310 9.54 -4.79 -6.07
C ASN A 310 8.83 -3.75 -6.93
N GLN A 311 7.96 -4.16 -7.84
CA GLN A 311 7.33 -3.21 -8.78
C GLN A 311 5.97 -2.73 -8.28
N GLN A 312 5.10 -3.62 -7.80
CA GLN A 312 3.74 -3.21 -7.41
C GLN A 312 3.67 -2.73 -5.96
N LEU A 313 4.09 -3.56 -5.01
CA LEU A 313 3.89 -3.31 -3.58
C LEU A 313 4.81 -2.20 -3.05
N LEU A 314 6.10 -2.30 -3.32
CA LEU A 314 7.10 -1.32 -2.87
C LEU A 314 6.81 0.07 -3.45
N GLU A 315 6.57 0.18 -4.76
CA GLU A 315 6.23 1.46 -5.39
C GLU A 315 4.90 2.02 -4.88
N GLY A 316 3.88 1.17 -4.74
CA GLY A 316 2.58 1.56 -4.19
C GLY A 316 2.70 2.10 -2.76
N LEU A 317 3.47 1.42 -1.90
CA LEU A 317 3.70 1.89 -0.53
C LEU A 317 4.50 3.19 -0.46
N ILE A 318 5.53 3.36 -1.31
CA ILE A 318 6.29 4.62 -1.38
C ILE A 318 5.39 5.78 -1.81
N LYS A 319 4.44 5.56 -2.74
CA LYS A 319 3.45 6.56 -3.16
C LYS A 319 2.41 6.87 -2.08
N ASN A 320 2.10 5.92 -1.22
CA ASN A 320 1.15 6.09 -0.14
C ASN A 320 1.64 7.07 0.95
N GLN A 321 0.93 8.18 1.14
CA GLN A 321 1.32 9.20 2.13
C GLN A 321 1.25 8.69 3.57
N GLY A 322 0.28 7.83 3.90
CA GLY A 322 0.15 7.25 5.24
C GLY A 322 1.35 6.39 5.61
N PHE A 323 1.82 5.57 4.67
CA PHE A 323 3.03 4.77 4.84
C PHE A 323 4.29 5.62 5.05
N ARG A 324 4.52 6.65 4.23
CA ARG A 324 5.68 7.54 4.42
C ARG A 324 5.69 8.22 5.79
N ARG A 325 4.54 8.70 6.25
CA ARG A 325 4.38 9.26 7.61
C ARG A 325 4.65 8.22 8.69
N PHE A 326 4.24 6.97 8.49
CA PHE A 326 4.55 5.88 9.41
C PHE A 326 6.06 5.66 9.53
N VAL A 327 6.78 5.58 8.39
CA VAL A 327 8.25 5.40 8.34
C VAL A 327 8.95 6.51 9.13
N ILE A 328 8.59 7.77 8.92
CA ILE A 328 9.15 8.94 9.64
C ILE A 328 8.91 8.85 11.16
N ARG A 329 7.69 8.52 11.57
CA ARG A 329 7.25 8.63 12.97
C ARG A 329 7.68 7.44 13.83
N ASN A 330 7.90 6.27 13.24
CA ASN A 330 8.16 5.03 13.98
C ASN A 330 9.61 4.57 13.76
N LYS A 331 10.56 5.39 14.24
CA LYS A 331 12.00 5.17 14.04
C LYS A 331 12.50 3.84 14.61
N THR A 332 11.82 3.28 15.60
CA THR A 332 12.16 1.99 16.22
C THR A 332 11.68 0.78 15.43
N SER A 333 10.76 0.95 14.47
CA SER A 333 10.17 -0.17 13.72
C SER A 333 11.22 -1.02 13.04
N ILE A 334 12.30 -0.43 12.52
CA ILE A 334 13.39 -1.20 11.89
C ILE A 334 14.11 -2.08 12.91
N LEU A 335 14.37 -1.59 14.12
CA LEU A 335 15.02 -2.39 15.17
C LEU A 335 14.12 -3.54 15.60
N GLU A 336 12.81 -3.29 15.75
CA GLU A 336 11.80 -4.32 16.05
C GLU A 336 11.75 -5.40 14.96
N ILE A 337 11.84 -5.01 13.67
CA ILE A 337 11.86 -5.95 12.54
C ILE A 337 13.17 -6.74 12.49
N LEU A 338 14.31 -6.10 12.73
CA LEU A 338 15.61 -6.79 12.79
C LEU A 338 15.65 -7.81 13.93
N ASP A 339 15.08 -7.48 15.09
CA ASP A 339 14.99 -8.42 16.21
C ASP A 339 14.05 -9.59 15.90
N HIS A 340 12.95 -9.35 15.16
CA HIS A 340 12.11 -10.43 14.63
C HIS A 340 12.90 -11.37 13.72
N PHE A 341 13.69 -10.84 12.77
CA PHE A 341 14.49 -11.68 11.87
C PHE A 341 15.69 -12.35 12.57
N LYS A 342 16.25 -11.75 13.62
CA LYS A 342 17.21 -12.43 14.50
C LYS A 342 16.56 -13.64 15.18
N ALA A 343 15.35 -13.47 15.74
CA ALA A 343 14.61 -14.56 16.36
C ALA A 343 14.31 -15.67 15.35
N TYR A 344 13.87 -15.33 14.14
CA TYR A 344 13.71 -16.26 13.03
C TYR A 344 15.01 -17.04 12.73
N ASN A 345 16.14 -16.32 12.56
CA ASN A 345 17.43 -16.96 12.29
C ASN A 345 17.84 -17.90 13.44
N CYS A 346 17.57 -17.54 14.69
CA CYS A 346 17.85 -18.42 15.84
C CYS A 346 16.97 -19.67 15.86
N GLU A 347 15.70 -19.56 15.49
CA GLU A 347 14.75 -20.68 15.51
C GLU A 347 14.94 -21.63 14.31
N PHE A 348 15.34 -21.11 13.15
CA PHE A 348 15.33 -21.87 11.88
C PHE A 348 16.69 -22.07 11.21
N ALA A 349 17.80 -21.64 11.83
CA ALA A 349 19.17 -21.75 11.27
C ALA A 349 19.58 -23.16 10.79
N GLU A 350 19.02 -24.22 11.36
CA GLU A 350 19.42 -25.60 11.03
C GLU A 350 18.71 -26.17 9.79
N ASN A 351 17.58 -25.60 9.35
CA ASN A 351 16.75 -26.24 8.32
C ASN A 351 16.17 -25.30 7.26
N ASP A 352 16.22 -23.99 7.45
CA ASP A 352 15.71 -23.00 6.50
C ASP A 352 16.81 -21.92 6.24
N ALA A 353 16.71 -21.19 5.12
CA ALA A 353 17.65 -20.13 4.79
C ALA A 353 17.60 -19.01 5.85
N THR A 354 18.77 -18.54 6.27
CA THR A 354 18.93 -17.42 7.20
C THR A 354 18.78 -16.09 6.45
N ILE A 355 18.11 -15.12 7.07
CA ILE A 355 17.96 -13.77 6.54
C ILE A 355 19.24 -12.96 6.81
N ASP A 356 19.79 -12.35 5.76
CA ASP A 356 20.90 -11.40 5.87
C ASP A 356 20.39 -10.05 6.41
N LEU A 357 20.64 -9.82 7.70
CA LEU A 357 20.20 -8.60 8.40
C LEU A 357 20.85 -7.33 7.83
N VAL A 358 22.04 -7.43 7.24
CA VAL A 358 22.71 -6.30 6.59
C VAL A 358 21.99 -5.94 5.29
N LYS A 359 21.53 -6.94 4.53
CA LYS A 359 20.66 -6.69 3.36
C LYS A 359 19.34 -6.02 3.77
N VAL A 360 18.71 -6.48 4.85
CA VAL A 360 17.48 -5.88 5.40
C VAL A 360 17.71 -4.41 5.77
N GLU A 361 18.79 -4.08 6.48
CA GLU A 361 19.13 -2.69 6.83
C GLU A 361 19.35 -1.82 5.60
N LYS A 362 20.11 -2.30 4.60
CA LYS A 362 20.33 -1.58 3.33
C LYS A 362 19.02 -1.35 2.58
N ARG A 363 18.14 -2.35 2.56
CA ARG A 363 16.82 -2.26 1.93
C ARG A 363 15.92 -1.25 2.65
N PHE A 364 16.00 -1.17 3.98
CA PHE A 364 15.34 -0.11 4.74
C PHE A 364 15.86 1.28 4.35
N GLN A 365 17.17 1.47 4.29
CA GLN A 365 17.77 2.74 3.86
C GLN A 365 17.32 3.15 2.45
N TYR A 366 17.22 2.18 1.54
CA TYR A 366 16.67 2.40 0.20
C TYR A 366 15.21 2.89 0.26
N ILE A 367 14.34 2.23 1.05
CA ILE A 367 12.94 2.64 1.23
C ILE A 367 12.85 4.06 1.81
N VAL A 368 13.64 4.37 2.83
CA VAL A 368 13.73 5.70 3.46
C VAL A 368 14.12 6.76 2.43
N LYS A 369 15.16 6.49 1.63
CA LYS A 369 15.63 7.36 0.55
C LYS A 369 14.53 7.62 -0.49
N LYS A 370 13.81 6.59 -0.93
CA LYS A 370 12.68 6.73 -1.87
C LYS A 370 11.50 7.49 -1.28
N CYS A 371 11.16 7.26 0.00
CA CYS A 371 10.11 8.00 0.68
C CYS A 371 10.46 9.50 0.79
N MET A 372 11.71 9.81 1.14
CA MET A 372 12.22 11.18 1.19
C MET A 372 12.19 11.83 -0.20
N GLY A 373 12.66 11.15 -1.24
CA GLY A 373 12.61 11.65 -2.62
C GLY A 373 11.18 11.99 -3.06
N LYS A 374 10.21 11.15 -2.70
CA LYS A 374 8.79 11.42 -2.97
C LYS A 374 8.26 12.64 -2.22
N ASP A 375 8.60 12.80 -0.94
CA ASP A 375 8.20 13.98 -0.16
C ASP A 375 8.86 15.26 -0.68
N LEU A 376 10.14 15.21 -1.05
CA LEU A 376 10.85 16.32 -1.68
C LEU A 376 10.24 16.67 -3.04
N THR A 377 9.87 15.69 -3.86
CA THR A 377 9.18 15.90 -5.14
C THR A 377 7.90 16.71 -4.95
N MET A 378 7.10 16.42 -3.92
CA MET A 378 5.88 17.19 -3.62
C MET A 378 6.21 18.64 -3.20
N VAL A 379 7.21 18.84 -2.34
CA VAL A 379 7.63 20.19 -1.90
C VAL A 379 8.19 21.00 -3.07
N LEU A 380 8.98 20.37 -3.95
CA LEU A 380 9.51 21.01 -5.16
C LEU A 380 8.40 21.31 -6.17
N TYR A 381 7.39 20.46 -6.30
CA TYR A 381 6.22 20.78 -7.12
C TYR A 381 5.53 22.06 -6.63
N ASP A 382 5.26 22.17 -5.33
CA ASP A 382 4.62 23.36 -4.74
C ASP A 382 5.50 24.61 -4.90
N LEU A 383 6.83 24.45 -4.81
CA LEU A 383 7.80 25.49 -5.12
C LEU A 383 7.70 25.97 -6.58
N GLY A 384 7.71 25.03 -7.52
CA GLY A 384 7.63 25.33 -8.94
C GLY A 384 6.37 26.13 -9.29
N CYS A 385 5.23 25.75 -8.68
CA CYS A 385 3.97 26.48 -8.84
C CYS A 385 4.07 27.91 -8.29
N THR A 386 4.62 28.07 -7.08
CA THR A 386 4.81 29.37 -6.42
C THR A 386 5.71 30.30 -7.25
N LEU A 387 6.85 29.80 -7.71
CA LEU A 387 7.81 30.55 -8.53
C LEU A 387 7.20 31.09 -9.82
N ARG A 388 6.23 30.37 -10.40
CA ARG A 388 5.61 30.78 -11.65
C ARG A 388 4.61 31.91 -11.50
N VAL A 389 4.02 32.11 -10.31
CA VAL A 389 3.08 33.22 -10.03
C VAL A 389 3.66 34.57 -10.48
N ASP A 390 4.98 34.75 -10.37
CA ASP A 390 5.71 35.91 -10.86
C ASP A 390 6.71 35.50 -11.95
N ARG A 391 6.43 35.89 -13.21
CA ARG A 391 7.30 35.58 -14.37
C ARG A 391 8.75 36.01 -14.17
N LYS A 392 8.99 37.15 -13.51
CA LYS A 392 10.34 37.65 -13.25
C LYS A 392 11.06 36.77 -12.24
N GLN A 393 10.34 36.25 -11.25
CA GLN A 393 10.87 35.27 -10.29
C GLN A 393 11.20 33.96 -10.99
N TRP A 394 10.30 33.43 -11.82
CA TRP A 394 10.57 32.22 -12.59
C TRP A 394 11.85 32.37 -13.43
N GLU A 395 11.96 33.40 -14.27
CA GLU A 395 13.14 33.60 -15.12
C GLU A 395 14.45 33.72 -14.32
N THR A 396 14.38 34.34 -13.13
CA THR A 396 15.56 34.52 -12.25
C THR A 396 15.97 33.22 -11.56
N TYR A 397 15.00 32.40 -11.14
CA TYR A 397 15.23 31.32 -10.18
C TYR A 397 15.08 29.92 -10.76
N HIS A 398 14.60 29.83 -12.00
CA HIS A 398 14.45 28.59 -12.75
C HIS A 398 15.74 27.73 -12.81
N PRO A 399 16.96 28.29 -13.00
CA PRO A 399 18.18 27.48 -12.97
C PRO A 399 18.43 26.80 -11.60
N SER A 400 18.16 27.50 -10.50
CA SER A 400 18.30 26.97 -9.14
C SER A 400 17.26 25.91 -8.84
N TYR A 401 16.02 26.13 -9.29
CA TYR A 401 14.94 25.15 -9.20
C TYR A 401 15.29 23.85 -9.94
N LEU A 402 15.84 23.95 -11.15
CA LEU A 402 16.33 22.79 -11.90
C LEU A 402 17.45 22.06 -11.16
N LYS A 403 18.39 22.80 -10.57
CA LYS A 403 19.47 22.19 -9.79
C LYS A 403 18.96 21.45 -8.55
N LEU A 404 17.90 21.92 -7.88
CA LEU A 404 17.24 21.16 -6.80
C LEU A 404 16.61 19.85 -7.30
N ILE A 405 15.96 19.89 -8.47
CA ILE A 405 15.42 18.68 -9.09
C ILE A 405 16.55 17.71 -9.40
N ASP A 406 17.65 18.19 -9.99
CA ASP A 406 18.81 17.36 -10.33
C ASP A 406 19.42 16.70 -9.09
N VAL A 407 19.55 17.44 -7.99
CA VAL A 407 20.04 16.85 -6.73
C VAL A 407 19.02 15.89 -6.13
N CYS A 408 17.71 16.16 -6.22
CA CYS A 408 16.70 15.18 -5.80
C CYS A 408 16.71 13.91 -6.67
N GLU A 409 16.96 14.02 -7.97
CA GLU A 409 17.12 12.85 -8.83
C GLU A 409 18.35 12.04 -8.44
N GLN A 410 19.48 12.72 -8.18
CA GLN A 410 20.68 12.08 -7.65
C GLN A 410 20.42 11.44 -6.28
N LEU A 411 19.63 12.07 -5.41
CA LEU A 411 19.15 11.49 -4.16
C LEU A 411 18.25 10.28 -4.39
N GLU A 412 17.57 10.12 -5.52
CA GLU A 412 16.74 8.94 -5.77
C GLU A 412 17.49 7.83 -6.50
N SER A 413 18.48 8.19 -7.33
CA SER A 413 19.15 7.29 -8.27
C SER A 413 20.56 6.86 -7.85
N SER A 414 21.19 7.57 -6.90
CA SER A 414 22.58 7.28 -6.54
C SER A 414 22.73 5.98 -5.76
N ASP A 415 23.87 5.32 -5.95
CA ASP A 415 24.38 4.29 -5.04
C ASP A 415 24.99 4.89 -3.75
N HIS A 416 25.06 6.22 -3.67
CA HIS A 416 25.52 6.94 -2.49
C HIS A 416 24.73 6.52 -1.24
N SER A 417 25.46 6.38 -0.14
CA SER A 417 24.86 6.20 1.17
C SER A 417 23.93 7.38 1.46
N PHE A 418 22.88 7.14 2.25
CA PHE A 418 21.93 8.20 2.60
C PHE A 418 22.63 9.45 3.16
N PRO A 419 23.65 9.37 4.05
CA PRO A 419 24.38 10.54 4.53
C PRO A 419 25.12 11.35 3.46
N GLU A 420 25.73 10.68 2.48
CA GLU A 420 26.46 11.37 1.41
C GLU A 420 25.50 12.10 0.47
N ALA A 421 24.43 11.41 0.08
CA ALA A 421 23.37 11.97 -0.74
C ALA A 421 22.75 13.20 -0.02
N PHE A 422 22.50 13.07 1.28
CA PHE A 422 21.99 14.12 2.15
C PHE A 422 22.91 15.35 2.22
N PHE A 423 24.21 15.15 2.41
CA PHE A 423 25.18 16.25 2.46
C PHE A 423 25.19 17.08 1.16
N LEU A 424 25.16 16.41 0.00
CA LEU A 424 25.09 17.09 -1.30
C LEU A 424 23.83 17.94 -1.43
N PHE A 425 22.70 17.44 -0.94
CA PHE A 425 21.43 18.18 -0.91
C PHE A 425 21.49 19.41 -0.01
N GLU A 426 22.09 19.31 1.18
CA GLU A 426 22.26 20.45 2.07
C GLU A 426 23.19 21.51 1.50
N CYS A 427 24.31 21.11 0.88
CA CYS A 427 25.21 22.04 0.20
C CYS A 427 24.46 22.82 -0.88
N GLU A 428 23.63 22.14 -1.67
CA GLU A 428 22.89 22.80 -2.72
C GLU A 428 21.78 23.70 -2.20
N LEU A 429 21.06 23.27 -1.16
CA LEU A 429 20.12 24.13 -0.44
C LEU A 429 20.77 25.38 0.12
N CYS A 430 21.98 25.28 0.68
CA CYS A 430 22.73 26.43 1.19
C CYS A 430 23.13 27.38 0.06
N ASN A 431 23.64 26.85 -1.06
CA ASN A 431 23.96 27.64 -2.25
C ASN A 431 22.74 28.41 -2.75
N ILE A 432 21.59 27.74 -2.75
CA ILE A 432 20.31 28.33 -3.10
C ILE A 432 19.95 29.40 -2.10
N ALA A 433 19.82 29.10 -0.81
CA ALA A 433 19.50 30.07 0.24
C ALA A 433 20.35 31.35 0.17
N LEU A 434 21.65 31.24 -0.14
CA LEU A 434 22.54 32.39 -0.32
C LEU A 434 22.15 33.30 -1.51
N MET A 435 21.61 32.73 -2.59
CA MET A 435 21.09 33.49 -3.75
C MET A 435 19.78 34.26 -3.45
N PHE A 436 19.03 33.90 -2.39
CA PHE A 436 17.69 34.45 -2.09
C PHE A 436 17.64 35.41 -0.90
N ARG A 437 18.79 35.89 -0.40
CA ARG A 437 18.89 36.68 0.84
C ARG A 437 17.98 37.94 0.89
N GLU A 438 17.53 38.46 -0.26
CA GLU A 438 16.74 39.69 -0.37
C GLU A 438 15.20 39.51 -0.32
N ARG A 439 14.66 38.27 -0.38
CA ARG A 439 13.21 38.00 -0.34
C ARG A 439 12.84 36.91 0.68
N MET A 440 13.21 37.17 1.93
CA MET A 440 13.26 36.22 3.04
C MET A 440 11.97 35.43 3.30
N ASP A 441 10.78 36.02 3.38
CA ASP A 441 9.67 35.35 4.10
C ASP A 441 9.09 34.10 3.38
N GLU A 442 8.75 34.19 2.09
CA GLU A 442 8.20 33.07 1.32
C GLU A 442 9.25 31.96 1.09
N TRP A 443 10.50 32.36 0.84
CA TRP A 443 11.62 31.44 0.67
C TRP A 443 12.03 30.79 1.99
N ASN A 444 11.95 31.49 3.11
CA ASN A 444 12.22 30.94 4.42
C ASN A 444 11.16 29.88 4.79
N LEU A 445 9.89 30.09 4.45
CA LEU A 445 8.86 29.07 4.68
C LEU A 445 9.12 27.81 3.86
N LEU A 446 9.51 27.97 2.60
CA LEU A 446 9.83 26.86 1.73
C LEU A 446 11.11 26.12 2.15
N ILE A 447 12.20 26.85 2.38
CA ILE A 447 13.46 26.28 2.88
C ILE A 447 13.16 25.56 4.19
N LYS A 448 12.35 26.14 5.07
CA LYS A 448 11.88 25.48 6.29
C LYS A 448 11.10 24.20 6.00
N ASN A 449 10.24 24.15 4.99
CA ASN A 449 9.51 22.93 4.62
C ASN A 449 10.46 21.86 4.07
N ILE A 450 11.40 22.23 3.20
CA ILE A 450 12.42 21.30 2.68
C ILE A 450 13.29 20.79 3.83
N THR A 451 13.84 21.70 4.64
CA THR A 451 14.61 21.38 5.85
C THR A 451 13.80 20.49 6.79
N GLN A 452 12.51 20.74 6.99
CA GLN A 452 11.67 19.92 7.86
C GLN A 452 11.52 18.49 7.32
N VAL A 453 11.31 18.32 6.01
CA VAL A 453 11.30 16.99 5.36
C VAL A 453 12.65 16.30 5.59
N VAL A 454 13.74 16.99 5.31
CA VAL A 454 15.12 16.52 5.49
C VAL A 454 15.39 16.06 6.94
N GLU A 455 15.06 16.89 7.93
CA GLU A 455 15.25 16.58 9.35
C GLU A 455 14.37 15.42 9.84
N ASN A 456 13.14 15.31 9.30
CA ASN A 456 12.24 14.20 9.61
C ASN A 456 12.88 12.85 9.25
N TYR A 457 13.58 12.79 8.11
CA TYR A 457 14.26 11.58 7.63
C TYR A 457 15.67 11.40 8.21
N ARG A 458 16.39 12.48 8.56
CA ARG A 458 17.75 12.40 9.13
C ARG A 458 17.82 11.47 10.33
N GLY A 459 16.83 11.54 11.23
CA GLY A 459 16.81 10.72 12.44
C GLY A 459 16.50 9.23 12.25
N LEU A 460 16.25 8.77 11.01
CA LEU A 460 16.01 7.35 10.70
C LEU A 460 17.30 6.59 10.35
N VAL A 461 18.38 7.30 10.06
CA VAL A 461 19.65 6.69 9.67
C VAL A 461 20.61 6.73 10.85
N THR A 462 21.14 5.56 11.20
CA THR A 462 21.94 5.29 12.40
C THR A 462 23.35 5.88 12.36
N GLU A 463 23.81 6.35 11.20
CA GLU A 463 25.09 7.03 11.09
C GLU A 463 24.98 8.45 11.63
N LYS A 464 25.87 8.80 12.58
CA LYS A 464 26.02 10.17 13.10
C LYS A 464 26.44 11.09 11.97
N ILE A 465 25.47 11.66 11.26
CA ILE A 465 25.69 12.79 10.36
C ILE A 465 26.13 13.97 11.24
N GLY A 466 27.16 14.71 10.80
CA GLY A 466 27.76 15.82 11.54
C GLY A 466 26.75 16.90 11.95
N THR A 467 27.20 17.79 12.84
CA THR A 467 26.38 18.85 13.46
C THR A 467 25.57 19.65 12.43
N PRO A 468 24.27 19.91 12.66
CA PRO A 468 23.42 20.64 11.71
C PRO A 468 23.96 22.04 11.40
N ILE A 469 23.96 22.45 10.14
CA ILE A 469 24.32 23.82 9.69
C ILE A 469 23.24 24.86 10.10
N HIS A 470 22.07 24.41 10.54
CA HIS A 470 20.85 25.22 10.65
C HIS A 470 20.72 26.22 11.81
N SER A 471 21.77 26.46 12.63
CA SER A 471 21.66 27.37 13.79
C SER A 471 21.61 28.88 13.45
N ILE A 472 21.34 29.29 12.19
CA ILE A 472 21.52 30.69 11.75
C ILE A 472 20.23 31.38 11.27
N LEU A 473 19.10 30.70 10.99
CA LEU A 473 18.10 31.30 10.08
C LEU A 473 16.61 31.28 10.47
N ILE A 474 16.20 31.22 11.74
CA ILE A 474 14.76 31.34 12.03
C ILE A 474 14.49 32.14 13.30
N ASP A 475 14.05 33.39 13.14
CA ASP A 475 13.17 34.05 14.11
C ASP A 475 12.09 34.89 13.41
N SER A 476 10.90 34.88 14.02
CA SER A 476 9.69 35.68 13.80
C SER A 476 8.82 35.40 12.55
N SER A 477 7.62 34.83 12.79
CA SER A 477 6.37 35.61 12.82
C SER A 477 5.12 34.72 12.82
N HIS A 478 4.18 35.04 13.70
CA HIS A 478 2.84 34.48 13.77
C HIS A 478 1.86 35.63 13.98
N GLN A 479 0.85 35.74 13.10
CA GLN A 479 -0.55 36.08 13.39
C GLN A 479 -1.24 36.68 12.15
N GLN A 480 -1.88 35.84 11.34
CA GLN A 480 -3.02 36.26 10.49
C GLN A 480 -3.95 35.12 10.01
N VAL A 481 -3.82 33.92 10.58
CA VAL A 481 -4.41 32.69 10.00
C VAL A 481 -5.83 32.35 10.53
N SER A 482 -6.30 33.00 11.60
CA SER A 482 -7.50 32.54 12.33
C SER A 482 -8.88 32.77 11.67
N PHE A 483 -9.02 33.62 10.65
CA PHE A 483 -10.34 33.97 10.08
C PHE A 483 -10.64 33.25 8.76
N MET A 484 -9.66 33.16 7.86
CA MET A 484 -9.79 32.43 6.59
C MET A 484 -9.97 30.93 6.81
N ASP A 485 -9.34 30.37 7.85
CA ASP A 485 -9.50 28.95 8.20
C ASP A 485 -10.93 28.61 8.60
N LYS A 486 -11.62 29.50 9.32
CA LYS A 486 -13.02 29.29 9.74
C LYS A 486 -14.01 29.39 8.57
N LEU A 487 -13.71 30.23 7.57
CA LEU A 487 -14.51 30.33 6.36
C LEU A 487 -14.29 29.10 5.45
N LEU A 488 -13.02 28.72 5.29
CA LEU A 488 -12.59 27.56 4.50
C LEU A 488 -13.13 26.25 5.07
N ASP A 489 -13.21 26.09 6.40
CA ASP A 489 -13.77 24.90 7.05
C ASP A 489 -15.29 24.77 6.84
N LYS A 490 -16.03 25.88 6.82
CA LYS A 490 -17.47 25.88 6.54
C LYS A 490 -17.76 25.57 5.06
N GLU A 491 -16.97 26.12 4.15
CA GLU A 491 -17.04 25.80 2.72
C GLU A 491 -16.56 24.36 2.42
N LYS A 492 -15.64 23.81 3.23
CA LYS A 492 -15.25 22.38 3.20
C LYS A 492 -16.38 21.44 3.53
N CYS A 493 -17.17 21.75 4.56
CA CYS A 493 -18.33 20.96 4.93
C CYS A 493 -19.40 20.94 3.82
N LEU A 494 -19.72 22.11 3.24
CA LEU A 494 -20.77 22.23 2.21
C LEU A 494 -20.44 21.43 0.93
N ALA A 495 -19.21 21.53 0.44
CA ALA A 495 -18.80 20.80 -0.76
C ALA A 495 -18.63 19.29 -0.51
N LYS A 496 -18.27 18.87 0.71
CA LYS A 496 -18.25 17.45 1.09
C LYS A 496 -19.66 16.87 1.10
N ALA A 497 -20.63 17.59 1.66
CA ALA A 497 -22.03 17.17 1.70
C ALA A 497 -22.62 17.03 0.28
N LEU A 498 -22.30 17.95 -0.64
CA LEU A 498 -22.70 17.86 -2.05
C LEU A 498 -22.06 16.67 -2.78
N MET A 499 -20.80 16.35 -2.51
CA MET A 499 -20.14 15.17 -3.10
C MET A 499 -20.70 13.86 -2.55
N GLU A 500 -20.99 13.79 -1.25
CA GLU A 500 -21.65 12.63 -0.63
C GLU A 500 -23.07 12.42 -1.18
N LEU A 501 -23.78 13.49 -1.56
CA LEU A 501 -25.09 13.41 -2.20
C LEU A 501 -25.02 12.81 -3.61
N LEU A 502 -23.99 13.19 -4.36
CA LEU A 502 -23.72 12.68 -5.71
C LEU A 502 -23.27 11.22 -5.68
N GLU A 503 -22.60 10.79 -4.61
CA GLU A 503 -22.09 9.44 -4.43
C GLU A 503 -23.12 8.49 -3.78
N ASN A 504 -24.06 8.99 -2.96
CA ASN A 504 -25.04 8.16 -2.26
C ASN A 504 -26.38 8.89 -1.99
N HIS A 505 -27.35 8.68 -2.89
CA HIS A 505 -28.68 9.29 -2.84
C HIS A 505 -29.51 9.02 -1.57
N ALA A 506 -29.20 7.97 -0.79
CA ALA A 506 -29.96 7.62 0.41
C ALA A 506 -29.77 8.62 1.57
N LYS A 507 -28.73 9.47 1.51
CA LYS A 507 -28.40 10.46 2.55
C LYS A 507 -28.98 11.87 2.28
N HIS A 508 -29.92 11.98 1.35
CA HIS A 508 -30.45 13.26 0.87
C HIS A 508 -30.92 14.21 1.99
N GLU A 509 -31.76 13.75 2.92
CA GLU A 509 -32.30 14.62 3.96
C GLU A 509 -31.25 15.03 5.01
N GLU A 510 -30.32 14.13 5.35
CA GLU A 510 -29.19 14.43 6.26
C GLU A 510 -28.28 15.52 5.69
N ILE A 511 -28.05 15.48 4.38
CA ILE A 511 -27.22 16.45 3.66
C ILE A 511 -27.93 17.80 3.52
N VAL A 512 -29.23 17.80 3.23
CA VAL A 512 -30.04 19.03 3.18
C VAL A 512 -30.07 19.72 4.55
N ASP A 513 -30.22 18.98 5.63
CA ASP A 513 -30.21 19.52 6.99
C ASP A 513 -28.86 20.12 7.39
N GLU A 514 -27.74 19.45 7.06
CA GLU A 514 -26.40 19.97 7.38
C GLU A 514 -26.06 21.21 6.54
N VAL A 515 -26.47 21.23 5.27
CA VAL A 515 -26.40 22.43 4.41
C VAL A 515 -27.19 23.58 5.03
N GLN A 516 -28.44 23.33 5.45
CA GLN A 516 -29.31 24.34 6.05
C GLN A 516 -28.74 24.88 7.37
N LYS A 517 -28.12 24.03 8.18
CA LYS A 517 -27.45 24.41 9.43
C LYS A 517 -26.23 25.32 9.19
N VAL A 518 -25.39 24.99 8.20
CA VAL A 518 -24.25 25.83 7.79
C VAL A 518 -24.75 27.21 7.31
N PHE A 519 -25.87 27.26 6.60
CA PHE A 519 -26.50 28.52 6.15
C PHE A 519 -27.12 29.32 7.31
N ASN A 520 -27.73 28.68 8.30
CA ASN A 520 -28.36 29.36 9.44
C ASN A 520 -27.35 29.98 10.41
N GLU A 521 -26.13 29.44 10.48
CA GLU A 521 -25.02 29.98 11.28
C GLU A 521 -24.27 31.15 10.62
N TYR A 522 -24.65 31.51 9.39
CA TYR A 522 -24.07 32.62 8.63
C TYR A 522 -24.69 33.95 9.12
N ALA A 523 -24.09 34.57 10.14
CA ALA A 523 -24.55 35.87 10.62
C ALA A 523 -24.16 37.01 9.64
N PRO A 524 -25.07 37.91 9.24
CA PRO A 524 -24.75 39.02 8.36
C PRO A 524 -23.93 40.07 9.12
N ILE A 525 -22.78 40.46 8.54
CA ILE A 525 -21.98 41.58 9.04
C ILE A 525 -22.72 42.89 8.75
N GLY A 526 -22.79 43.75 9.76
CA GLY A 526 -23.60 44.95 9.81
C GLY A 526 -23.37 45.97 8.69
N ARG A 527 -24.40 46.83 8.56
CA ARG A 527 -24.55 47.93 7.62
C ARG A 527 -23.41 48.96 7.70
N SER A 528 -22.37 48.83 6.89
CA SER A 528 -21.65 49.97 6.32
C SER A 528 -20.65 49.51 5.26
N SER A 529 -21.13 49.24 4.06
CA SER A 529 -20.30 49.42 2.87
C SER A 529 -21.14 50.12 1.81
N SER A 530 -20.54 51.10 1.17
CA SER A 530 -21.12 52.02 0.19
C SER A 530 -21.46 51.36 -1.16
N LEU A 531 -21.68 50.04 -1.18
CA LEU A 531 -22.08 49.28 -2.35
C LEU A 531 -23.58 48.99 -2.27
N GLY A 532 -24.32 49.57 -3.21
CA GLY A 532 -25.78 49.61 -3.23
C GLY A 532 -26.48 48.27 -3.01
N SER A 533 -27.57 48.37 -2.26
CA SER A 533 -28.71 47.47 -2.09
C SER A 533 -28.76 46.22 -3.00
N VAL A 534 -28.22 45.11 -2.52
CA VAL A 534 -28.78 43.78 -2.81
C VAL A 534 -29.51 43.32 -1.55
N ASN A 535 -30.83 43.16 -1.64
CA ASN A 535 -31.59 42.55 -0.55
C ASN A 535 -31.22 41.06 -0.48
N PHE A 536 -30.34 40.73 0.46
CA PHE A 536 -29.77 39.39 0.65
C PHE A 536 -30.86 38.32 0.81
N PHE A 537 -31.99 38.65 1.44
CA PHE A 537 -33.13 37.72 1.60
C PHE A 537 -33.76 37.30 0.27
N THR A 538 -33.87 38.21 -0.71
CA THR A 538 -34.46 37.91 -2.03
C THR A 538 -33.48 37.10 -2.89
N TYR A 539 -32.18 37.37 -2.76
CA TYR A 539 -31.12 36.69 -3.49
C TYR A 539 -30.97 35.21 -3.06
N THR A 540 -31.04 34.95 -1.75
CA THR A 540 -30.88 33.59 -1.22
C THR A 540 -32.12 32.74 -1.42
N ARG A 541 -33.33 33.32 -1.33
CA ARG A 541 -34.60 32.60 -1.56
C ARG A 541 -34.74 32.11 -3.01
N THR A 542 -34.47 32.98 -3.98
CA THR A 542 -34.56 32.63 -5.41
C THR A 542 -33.58 31.50 -5.77
N ARG A 543 -32.38 31.48 -5.17
CA ARG A 543 -31.38 30.42 -5.38
C ARG A 543 -31.75 29.10 -4.72
N SER A 544 -32.40 29.15 -3.56
CA SER A 544 -32.92 27.95 -2.91
C SER A 544 -34.00 27.30 -3.79
N ASP A 545 -34.94 28.10 -4.31
CA ASP A 545 -36.03 27.63 -5.16
C ASP A 545 -35.51 27.04 -6.49
N ASP A 546 -34.45 27.62 -7.09
CA ASP A 546 -33.83 27.12 -8.33
C ASP A 546 -33.05 25.80 -8.11
N ILE A 547 -32.34 25.67 -6.99
CA ILE A 547 -31.64 24.41 -6.62
C ILE A 547 -32.66 23.32 -6.30
N GLU A 548 -33.74 23.66 -5.59
CA GLU A 548 -34.81 22.73 -5.25
C GLU A 548 -35.54 22.25 -6.51
N GLN A 549 -35.75 23.13 -7.49
CA GLN A 549 -36.31 22.77 -8.80
C GLN A 549 -35.35 21.90 -9.63
N LEU A 550 -34.03 22.17 -9.62
CA LEU A 550 -33.05 21.29 -10.27
C LEU A 550 -33.05 19.90 -9.64
N LEU A 551 -33.05 19.82 -8.31
CA LEU A 551 -33.06 18.55 -7.59
C LEU A 551 -34.33 17.75 -7.90
N LYS A 552 -35.48 18.42 -8.02
CA LYS A 552 -36.73 17.83 -8.49
C LYS A 552 -36.62 17.31 -9.93
N ASP A 553 -36.05 18.10 -10.83
CA ASP A 553 -35.89 17.72 -12.23
C ASP A 553 -34.91 16.55 -12.43
N LEU A 554 -33.82 16.48 -11.64
CA LEU A 554 -32.85 15.38 -11.67
C LEU A 554 -33.42 14.06 -11.11
N LYS A 555 -34.42 14.17 -10.23
CA LYS A 555 -35.18 13.06 -9.68
C LYS A 555 -36.21 12.53 -10.69
N ASP A 556 -36.94 13.43 -11.33
CA ASP A 556 -38.04 13.06 -12.25
C ASP A 556 -37.52 12.64 -13.64
N ARG A 557 -36.30 13.05 -14.02
CA ARG A 557 -35.72 12.80 -15.36
C ARG A 557 -34.29 12.21 -15.30
N PRO A 558 -34.12 10.98 -14.79
CA PRO A 558 -32.80 10.40 -14.53
C PRO A 558 -31.95 10.15 -15.78
N GLY A 559 -32.56 9.95 -16.95
CA GLY A 559 -31.87 9.79 -18.23
C GLY A 559 -31.29 11.09 -18.81
N GLU A 560 -31.73 12.25 -18.31
CA GLU A 560 -31.33 13.58 -18.80
C GLU A 560 -30.38 14.29 -17.84
N ARG A 561 -29.90 13.62 -16.78
CA ARG A 561 -29.15 14.27 -15.69
C ARG A 561 -27.96 15.10 -16.16
N ALA A 562 -27.15 14.59 -17.09
CA ALA A 562 -26.02 15.34 -17.62
C ALA A 562 -26.46 16.61 -18.40
N GLN A 563 -27.56 16.53 -19.14
CA GLN A 563 -28.15 17.68 -19.86
C GLN A 563 -28.83 18.66 -18.92
N LEU A 564 -29.45 18.20 -17.83
CA LEU A 564 -30.11 19.05 -16.84
C LEU A 564 -29.10 19.79 -15.97
N ILE A 565 -28.05 19.10 -15.53
CA ILE A 565 -26.92 19.72 -14.84
C ILE A 565 -26.24 20.74 -15.77
N SER A 566 -25.94 20.35 -17.01
CA SER A 566 -25.33 21.23 -18.00
C SER A 566 -26.23 22.43 -18.36
N GLY A 567 -27.53 22.21 -18.58
CA GLY A 567 -28.52 23.24 -18.88
C GLY A 567 -28.72 24.21 -17.72
N PHE A 568 -28.80 23.70 -16.48
CA PHE A 568 -28.85 24.53 -15.28
C PHE A 568 -27.64 25.46 -15.14
N PHE A 569 -26.46 25.01 -15.56
CA PHE A 569 -25.24 25.82 -15.57
C PHE A 569 -25.10 26.72 -16.81
N ASN A 570 -25.66 26.33 -17.96
CA ASN A 570 -25.53 27.04 -19.24
C ASN A 570 -26.63 28.08 -19.50
N GLU A 571 -27.86 27.87 -19.04
CA GLU A 571 -29.01 28.74 -19.33
C GLU A 571 -29.05 30.04 -18.49
N GLY A 572 -28.04 30.29 -17.66
CA GLY A 572 -27.64 31.67 -17.37
C GLY A 572 -28.70 32.58 -16.73
N LYS A 573 -29.64 32.08 -15.92
CA LYS A 573 -30.38 32.94 -14.95
C LYS A 573 -29.49 33.46 -13.81
N TRP A 574 -28.19 33.17 -13.86
CA TRP A 574 -27.15 33.65 -12.95
C TRP A 574 -26.69 35.08 -13.25
N ASN A 575 -27.13 35.66 -14.37
CA ASN A 575 -26.85 37.03 -14.79
C ASN A 575 -28.12 37.90 -14.73
N ILE A 576 -28.67 38.10 -13.53
CA ILE A 576 -29.62 39.22 -13.35
C ILE A 576 -28.78 40.48 -13.10
N SER A 577 -28.66 41.27 -14.17
CA SER A 577 -28.17 42.66 -14.23
C SER A 577 -26.76 42.94 -13.69
N GLY A 578 -25.81 43.02 -14.61
CA GLY A 578 -24.87 44.16 -14.75
C GLY A 578 -23.76 44.38 -13.73
N TYR A 579 -23.91 44.06 -12.44
CA TYR A 579 -22.98 44.56 -11.42
C TYR A 579 -22.55 43.59 -10.31
N VAL A 580 -22.99 42.33 -10.31
CA VAL A 580 -22.43 41.31 -9.39
C VAL A 580 -22.20 39.99 -10.13
N ARG A 581 -21.01 39.84 -10.73
CA ARG A 581 -20.49 38.53 -11.15
C ARG A 581 -20.05 37.74 -9.91
N SER A 582 -20.96 37.07 -9.19
CA SER A 582 -20.54 36.14 -8.13
C SER A 582 -20.17 34.78 -8.73
N GLY A 583 -18.97 34.68 -9.29
CA GLY A 583 -18.37 33.42 -9.74
C GLY A 583 -17.82 32.59 -8.59
N SER A 584 -18.57 32.32 -7.51
CA SER A 584 -18.00 31.63 -6.34
C SER A 584 -18.25 30.13 -6.32
N ALA A 585 -19.47 29.63 -6.51
CA ALA A 585 -19.78 28.21 -6.34
C ALA A 585 -19.22 27.30 -7.46
N ASN A 586 -19.39 27.68 -8.72
CA ASN A 586 -18.86 26.90 -9.87
C ASN A 586 -17.34 26.95 -9.92
N VAL A 587 -16.75 28.12 -9.64
CA VAL A 587 -15.31 28.26 -9.51
C VAL A 587 -14.79 27.40 -8.35
N MET A 588 -15.52 27.31 -7.23
CA MET A 588 -15.11 26.45 -6.12
C MET A 588 -15.27 24.95 -6.40
N LEU A 589 -16.35 24.50 -7.05
CA LEU A 589 -16.53 23.10 -7.41
C LEU A 589 -15.50 22.67 -8.46
N VAL A 590 -15.32 23.49 -9.51
CA VAL A 590 -14.27 23.27 -10.52
C VAL A 590 -12.89 23.32 -9.87
N ARG A 591 -12.64 24.30 -8.99
CA ARG A 591 -11.40 24.37 -8.21
C ARG A 591 -11.19 23.13 -7.37
N ARG A 592 -12.22 22.55 -6.75
CA ARG A 592 -12.11 21.32 -5.95
C ARG A 592 -11.92 20.07 -6.78
N LEU A 593 -12.59 19.97 -7.92
CA LEU A 593 -12.37 18.88 -8.88
C LEU A 593 -10.97 18.95 -9.46
N VAL A 594 -10.48 20.16 -9.73
CA VAL A 594 -9.11 20.41 -10.16
C VAL A 594 -8.12 20.19 -9.01
N GLU A 595 -8.37 20.63 -7.79
CA GLU A 595 -7.54 20.37 -6.60
C GLU A 595 -7.46 18.87 -6.32
N LYS A 596 -8.58 18.14 -6.40
CA LYS A 596 -8.59 16.68 -6.24
C LYS A 596 -7.86 15.98 -7.39
N ALA A 597 -8.08 16.41 -8.63
CA ALA A 597 -7.34 15.89 -9.77
C ALA A 597 -5.84 16.21 -9.66
N LEU A 598 -5.48 17.38 -9.12
CA LEU A 598 -4.11 17.80 -8.85
C LEU A 598 -3.51 17.04 -7.68
N ASP A 599 -4.26 16.69 -6.63
CA ASP A 599 -3.80 15.86 -5.51
C ASP A 599 -3.56 14.42 -5.95
N ASP A 600 -4.53 13.83 -6.67
CA ASP A 600 -4.38 12.50 -7.28
C ASP A 600 -3.18 12.49 -8.25
N PHE A 601 -2.99 13.58 -8.98
CA PHE A 601 -1.87 13.75 -9.91
C PHE A 601 -0.53 14.00 -9.20
N LYS A 602 -0.48 14.81 -8.13
CA LYS A 602 0.70 15.08 -7.28
C LYS A 602 1.29 13.77 -6.74
N ASN A 603 0.44 12.83 -6.35
CA ASN A 603 0.86 11.51 -5.90
C ASN A 603 1.50 10.67 -7.02
N GLU A 604 1.26 10.98 -8.28
CA GLU A 604 1.78 10.27 -9.46
C GLU A 604 2.94 11.00 -10.19
N ILE A 605 3.22 12.27 -9.86
CA ILE A 605 4.30 13.05 -10.48
C ILE A 605 5.69 12.44 -10.20
N THR A 606 6.54 12.39 -11.22
CA THR A 606 7.98 12.06 -11.14
C THR A 606 8.87 13.30 -11.27
N LEU A 607 10.13 13.22 -10.82
CA LEU A 607 11.11 14.30 -10.97
C LEU A 607 11.38 14.66 -12.46
N GLU A 608 11.46 13.65 -13.32
CA GLU A 608 11.61 13.85 -14.77
C GLU A 608 10.46 14.67 -15.37
N GLN A 609 9.23 14.42 -14.90
CA GLN A 609 8.04 15.16 -15.30
C GLN A 609 8.07 16.61 -14.79
N LEU A 610 8.59 16.87 -13.59
CA LEU A 610 8.82 18.23 -13.08
C LEU A 610 9.84 19.00 -13.94
N ARG A 611 10.91 18.33 -14.36
CA ARG A 611 11.98 18.92 -15.21
C ARG A 611 11.45 19.37 -16.56
N LYS A 612 10.47 18.68 -17.14
CA LYS A 612 9.91 19.02 -18.47
C LYS A 612 9.04 20.28 -18.49
N HIS A 613 8.75 20.89 -17.33
CA HIS A 613 8.05 22.17 -17.16
C HIS A 613 6.60 22.27 -17.67
N GLU A 614 6.16 21.42 -18.61
CA GLU A 614 4.81 21.41 -19.16
C GLU A 614 3.73 21.29 -18.07
N LEU A 615 4.03 20.60 -16.97
CA LEU A 615 3.10 20.41 -15.85
C LEU A 615 2.97 21.63 -14.94
N VAL A 616 4.09 22.29 -14.64
CA VAL A 616 4.08 23.55 -13.89
C VAL A 616 3.37 24.64 -14.71
N GLU A 617 3.47 24.57 -16.05
CA GLU A 617 2.70 25.44 -16.97
C GLU A 617 1.20 25.20 -16.96
N ILE A 618 0.78 23.94 -16.86
CA ILE A 618 -0.65 23.58 -16.77
C ILE A 618 -1.23 24.13 -15.47
N CYS A 619 -0.56 23.90 -14.34
CA CYS A 619 -1.05 24.31 -13.03
C CYS A 619 -1.05 25.84 -12.88
N PHE A 620 0.02 26.50 -13.35
CA PHE A 620 0.06 27.95 -13.45
C PHE A 620 -1.05 28.50 -14.37
N ALA A 621 -1.31 27.86 -15.52
CA ALA A 621 -2.40 28.27 -16.41
C ALA A 621 -3.78 28.10 -15.76
N ILE A 622 -3.98 27.07 -14.94
CA ILE A 622 -5.20 26.84 -14.15
C ILE A 622 -5.38 27.94 -13.10
N GLU A 623 -4.33 28.26 -12.33
CA GLU A 623 -4.37 29.27 -11.28
C GLU A 623 -4.52 30.69 -11.83
N GLN A 624 -3.87 31.01 -12.95
CA GLN A 624 -3.91 32.35 -13.57
C GLN A 624 -5.12 32.59 -14.46
N LYS A 625 -5.80 31.53 -14.96
CA LYS A 625 -6.95 31.67 -15.90
C LYS A 625 -8.30 31.31 -15.30
N MET A 626 -8.54 31.58 -14.01
CA MET A 626 -9.90 31.58 -13.43
C MET A 626 -10.88 32.62 -14.02
N LEU A 627 -10.68 33.06 -15.27
CA LEU A 627 -11.62 33.85 -16.06
C LEU A 627 -12.18 33.09 -17.29
N ASP A 628 -11.65 31.91 -17.65
CA ASP A 628 -12.24 31.05 -18.69
C ASP A 628 -12.09 29.56 -18.33
N ILE A 629 -13.15 29.04 -17.69
CA ILE A 629 -13.25 27.67 -17.16
C ILE A 629 -13.24 26.63 -18.29
N GLU A 630 -13.84 26.95 -19.44
CA GLU A 630 -14.03 26.03 -20.56
C GLU A 630 -12.70 25.81 -21.30
N ALA A 631 -11.97 26.90 -21.59
CA ALA A 631 -10.65 26.82 -22.20
C ALA A 631 -9.63 26.08 -21.31
N SER A 632 -9.74 26.22 -19.99
CA SER A 632 -8.87 25.56 -19.02
C SER A 632 -9.17 24.05 -18.95
N ALA A 633 -10.45 23.66 -18.87
CA ALA A 633 -10.87 22.25 -18.88
C ALA A 633 -10.47 21.53 -20.18
N GLN A 634 -10.66 22.17 -21.34
CA GLN A 634 -10.29 21.60 -22.65
C GLN A 634 -8.78 21.36 -22.76
N LYS A 635 -7.98 22.27 -22.20
CA LYS A 635 -6.52 22.19 -22.22
C LYS A 635 -6.00 21.11 -21.27
N ILE A 636 -6.59 20.98 -20.07
CA ILE A 636 -6.31 19.88 -19.14
C ILE A 636 -6.63 18.54 -19.79
N ALA A 637 -7.82 18.38 -20.39
CA ALA A 637 -8.24 17.14 -21.04
C ALA A 637 -7.30 16.74 -22.19
N THR A 638 -6.89 17.71 -23.02
CA THR A 638 -5.96 17.48 -24.13
C THR A 638 -4.58 17.01 -23.65
N LEU A 639 -4.10 17.57 -22.55
CA LEU A 639 -2.78 17.24 -21.99
C LEU A 639 -2.81 15.88 -21.27
N PHE A 640 -3.87 15.59 -20.53
CA PHE A 640 -4.12 14.25 -19.98
C PHE A 640 -4.14 13.19 -21.08
N GLN A 641 -4.82 13.45 -22.21
CA GLN A 641 -4.83 12.53 -23.35
C GLN A 641 -3.45 12.33 -23.98
N LYS A 642 -2.61 13.38 -24.06
CA LYS A 642 -1.22 13.26 -24.54
C LYS A 642 -0.36 12.43 -23.59
N MET A 643 -0.48 12.66 -22.29
CA MET A 643 0.27 11.91 -21.26
C MET A 643 -0.12 10.42 -21.25
N MET A 644 -1.41 10.13 -21.31
CA MET A 644 -1.92 8.75 -21.35
C MET A 644 -1.53 8.03 -22.64
N LYS A 645 -1.50 8.71 -23.79
CA LYS A 645 -1.03 8.13 -25.06
C LYS A 645 0.46 7.77 -25.03
N LYS A 646 1.30 8.60 -24.40
CA LYS A 646 2.74 8.33 -24.30
C LYS A 646 3.04 7.11 -23.42
N LYS A 647 2.30 6.96 -22.32
CA LYS A 647 2.40 5.80 -21.43
C LYS A 647 2.02 4.48 -22.12
N ALA A 648 1.15 4.52 -23.14
CA ALA A 648 0.73 3.36 -23.92
C ALA A 648 1.67 3.01 -25.10
N THR A 649 2.57 3.91 -25.49
CA THR A 649 3.59 3.65 -26.53
C THR A 649 4.95 3.25 -25.96
N ASP A 650 5.19 3.56 -24.67
CA ASP A 650 6.43 3.23 -23.96
C ASP A 650 6.32 1.92 -23.15
N SER A 651 5.12 1.33 -23.08
CA SER A 651 4.81 -0.02 -22.55
C SER A 651 4.60 -1.00 -23.68
#